data_AF-A0A9N9MSP6-F1
#
_entry.id   AF-A0A9N9MSP6-F1
#
_cell.length_a   1.000
_cell.length_b   1.000
_cell.length_c   1.000
_cell.angle_alpha   90.00
_cell.angle_beta   90.00
_cell.angle_gamma   90.00
#
_symmetry.space_group_name_H-M   'P 1'
#
loop_
_entity.id
_entity.type
_entity.pdbx_description
1 polymer ?
#
loop_
_entity_poly.entity_id
_entity_poly.type
_entity_poly.pdbx_seq_one_letter_code
_entity_poly.pdbx_strand_id
1 'polypeptide(L)'
;MNPHSRASKILSLAGVSLTGETLEPEPVNIVREINENDVFTEFGPALNDDDVLLQMADEAVENLLRSSENPSIDLPKQLPNFGDETCNPKSQYNEINTLPELLNLESSEDFEEQTVNVDDPADPTYVIPHEEEPNSSDSEGDSEENEALVPRADEGEIQENEGINESKSRRKRRHVNQNEWKKNSEKLKRQSGQQYLGKRKNEGNWDYKIVKKPKSVGDKCKCDKKTTLKCKELTNDDRAKLFDHFWKLTWSEKQIYVTTLINKCPTQRSRNRKQEDQSRRAYSYSYFLNKQSIRLKVCKTMFCNTLNIPKRTVSYWLLEKNIDSTQDIAVQKEINPRQRKINKQKEDLILFLNSLPKLESHYCRKSTSKLYLEPVWTSKLELYRLYKNDWCTENNLLPLSVASFSNMIDDQNIALFSPKKDECDKCVAHKTGNISLEIFEEHQVKKEEARNEKQKDKEAENCNVYTMDLQSVLLSPKSNVSSLYYKTKLIVHNFTVFNLKTKDGYCYIWHEGQGGLTANIFTSILYSFVRNHVMQENEAVSKIIFYSDGCSCQNRNALLSSALLNLSQESKIQIEQKYLEKGHTQMECDSMHSSIERKLKKKIINVPADYVEVCQSARLNPRPYIVNYLDYTFFKNFESMQVLNSIRPGRTTGDAVVTDIRGLRYSPDGSIMFKIRHPEEWKPLPCRLNKNKTVLSYDALPQLYDAPIPIKKEKFQHLMDLKLSLKKDYHAFYDSLSHL
;
A
#
# COMPACT_ATOMS: atom_id res chain seq x y z
N MET A 1 32.87 41.45 47.22
CA MET A 1 34.06 41.14 46.39
C MET A 1 33.52 40.82 45.00
N ASN A 2 33.51 41.71 44.00
CA ASN A 2 34.50 42.69 43.56
C ASN A 2 35.83 42.02 43.20
N PRO A 3 36.28 42.17 41.95
CA PRO A 3 37.50 42.95 41.73
C PRO A 3 37.25 44.29 41.02
N HIS A 4 37.75 45.35 41.67
CA HIS A 4 38.13 46.63 41.09
C HIS A 4 39.13 46.45 39.93
N SER A 5 39.43 47.43 39.07
CA SER A 5 38.74 48.66 38.64
C SER A 5 39.57 49.28 37.51
N ARG A 6 38.94 49.96 36.55
CA ARG A 6 39.60 51.06 35.82
C ARG A 6 38.57 52.02 35.24
N ALA A 7 38.33 53.10 35.97
CA ALA A 7 37.59 54.25 35.47
C ALA A 7 38.57 55.32 34.98
N SER A 8 38.28 55.98 33.85
CA SER A 8 38.13 57.45 33.78
C SER A 8 38.13 58.00 32.34
N LYS A 9 37.10 58.83 32.03
CA LYS A 9 37.13 60.04 31.16
C LYS A 9 37.65 59.88 29.71
N ILE A 10 36.88 60.15 28.65
CA ILE A 10 36.34 61.46 28.16
C ILE A 10 35.48 61.15 26.89
N LEU A 11 34.42 61.84 26.45
CA LEU A 11 33.71 63.07 26.87
C LEU A 11 32.15 62.91 26.72
N SER A 12 31.41 63.92 26.23
CA SER A 12 29.94 63.98 26.03
C SER A 12 29.54 64.95 24.89
N LEU A 13 28.21 65.08 24.63
CA LEU A 13 27.45 66.04 23.74
C LEU A 13 27.07 65.47 22.34
N ALA A 14 25.88 65.67 21.72
CA ALA A 14 24.48 66.02 22.12
C ALA A 14 23.55 65.89 20.86
N GLY A 15 22.21 65.74 20.87
CA GLY A 15 21.26 65.33 21.92
C GLY A 15 19.79 65.83 21.76
N VAL A 16 18.80 64.93 21.52
CA VAL A 16 17.31 65.10 21.74
C VAL A 16 16.56 66.02 20.72
N SER A 17 15.29 65.89 20.25
CA SER A 17 13.96 65.31 20.66
C SER A 17 13.13 64.90 19.39
N LEU A 18 12.26 63.86 19.32
CA LEU A 18 10.88 63.62 19.81
C LEU A 18 9.71 64.48 19.25
N THR A 19 8.56 63.81 19.06
CA THR A 19 7.15 64.18 18.65
C THR A 19 6.76 63.77 17.21
N GLY A 20 5.56 63.28 16.89
CA GLY A 20 4.34 63.00 17.67
C GLY A 20 3.05 63.26 16.85
N GLU A 21 1.97 62.48 17.06
CA GLU A 21 0.58 62.70 16.57
C GLU A 21 0.34 62.49 15.04
N THR A 22 -0.41 61.48 14.56
CA THR A 22 -1.87 61.13 14.61
C THR A 22 -2.80 62.02 13.80
N LEU A 23 -3.52 61.45 12.82
CA LEU A 23 -4.81 61.94 12.27
C LEU A 23 -5.52 60.87 11.41
N GLU A 24 -6.57 60.28 11.96
CA GLU A 24 -7.73 59.69 11.26
C GLU A 24 -8.92 60.70 11.37
N PRO A 25 -10.12 60.45 10.81
CA PRO A 25 -10.45 60.11 9.41
C PRO A 25 -11.63 60.97 8.86
N GLU A 26 -12.13 60.61 7.68
CA GLU A 26 -13.55 60.80 7.27
C GLU A 26 -14.09 62.25 7.04
N PRO A 27 -15.32 62.45 6.51
CA PRO A 27 -16.24 61.54 5.81
C PRO A 27 -16.96 62.14 4.55
N VAL A 28 -17.88 61.35 3.96
CA VAL A 28 -19.23 61.77 3.47
C VAL A 28 -19.32 62.68 2.21
N ASN A 29 -20.28 62.59 1.28
CA ASN A 29 -21.31 61.60 0.85
C ASN A 29 -22.05 62.22 -0.38
N ILE A 30 -23.18 61.64 -0.85
CA ILE A 30 -24.31 62.34 -1.53
C ILE A 30 -24.04 62.80 -3.01
N VAL A 31 -24.91 62.59 -4.04
CA VAL A 31 -26.19 61.83 -4.19
C VAL A 31 -26.66 61.84 -5.67
N ARG A 32 -27.37 60.78 -6.13
CA ARG A 32 -28.38 60.67 -7.24
C ARG A 32 -27.97 61.15 -8.67
N GLU A 33 -28.69 60.89 -9.78
CA GLU A 33 -30.05 60.36 -10.09
C GLU A 33 -29.92 59.46 -11.38
N ILE A 34 -30.62 58.31 -11.55
CA ILE A 34 -31.96 58.12 -12.19
C ILE A 34 -31.95 58.60 -13.68
N ASN A 35 -32.31 57.85 -14.75
CA ASN A 35 -33.32 56.80 -14.94
C ASN A 35 -33.06 55.89 -16.20
N GLU A 36 -33.39 54.59 -16.19
CA GLU A 36 -34.52 53.88 -16.88
C GLU A 36 -34.53 53.76 -18.43
N ASN A 37 -34.37 52.54 -19.00
CA ASN A 37 -35.46 51.68 -19.53
C ASN A 37 -35.03 50.60 -20.56
N ASP A 38 -35.80 49.49 -20.54
CA ASP A 38 -36.05 48.46 -21.56
C ASP A 38 -34.95 47.47 -22.05
N VAL A 39 -35.25 46.23 -22.46
CA VAL A 39 -36.19 45.15 -22.00
C VAL A 39 -36.01 43.95 -22.96
N PHE A 40 -35.72 42.73 -22.45
CA PHE A 40 -35.84 41.38 -23.10
C PHE A 40 -35.18 41.20 -24.53
N THR A 41 -34.77 40.05 -25.07
CA THR A 41 -35.02 38.62 -24.84
C THR A 41 -33.90 37.78 -25.52
N GLU A 42 -33.46 36.71 -24.85
CA GLU A 42 -33.27 35.32 -25.35
C GLU A 42 -32.44 34.90 -26.61
N PHE A 43 -31.74 33.76 -26.40
CA PHE A 43 -31.11 32.77 -27.31
C PHE A 43 -29.82 33.13 -28.10
N GLY A 44 -28.88 32.16 -28.11
CA GLY A 44 -27.50 32.27 -28.65
C GLY A 44 -27.35 31.88 -30.15
N PRO A 45 -26.19 31.36 -30.65
CA PRO A 45 -25.17 30.56 -29.93
C PRO A 45 -23.68 30.92 -30.20
N ALA A 46 -22.80 30.12 -29.58
CA ALA A 46 -21.33 29.99 -29.69
C ALA A 46 -20.55 30.62 -30.87
N LEU A 47 -19.43 31.29 -30.54
CA LEU A 47 -18.29 31.59 -31.41
C LEU A 47 -16.96 31.30 -30.67
N ASN A 48 -15.86 31.15 -31.43
CA ASN A 48 -14.60 30.52 -30.99
C ASN A 48 -13.61 31.48 -30.29
N ASP A 49 -12.75 30.92 -29.43
CA ASP A 49 -11.87 31.64 -28.48
C ASP A 49 -10.57 32.26 -29.08
N ASP A 50 -10.34 32.23 -30.40
CA ASP A 50 -9.03 32.58 -30.99
C ASP A 50 -8.86 34.05 -31.46
N ASP A 51 -9.91 34.89 -31.49
CA ASP A 51 -9.85 36.26 -32.05
C ASP A 51 -9.68 37.39 -31.01
N VAL A 52 -9.78 37.13 -29.71
CA VAL A 52 -9.69 38.19 -28.66
C VAL A 52 -8.25 38.59 -28.34
N LEU A 53 -7.25 37.74 -28.66
CA LEU A 53 -5.85 37.97 -28.28
C LEU A 53 -5.10 38.99 -29.16
N LEU A 54 -5.62 39.34 -30.35
CA LEU A 54 -4.96 40.28 -31.26
C LEU A 54 -5.40 41.75 -31.10
N GLN A 55 -6.53 42.05 -30.47
CA GLN A 55 -7.00 43.44 -30.33
C GLN A 55 -6.45 44.16 -29.08
N MET A 56 -5.88 43.43 -28.11
CA MET A 56 -5.30 44.03 -26.89
C MET A 56 -3.80 44.34 -27.00
N ALA A 57 -3.15 44.03 -28.12
CA ALA A 57 -1.72 44.25 -28.32
C ALA A 57 -1.39 45.62 -28.94
N ASP A 58 -2.27 46.17 -29.77
CA ASP A 58 -1.98 47.37 -30.56
C ASP A 58 -2.27 48.69 -29.80
N GLU A 59 -3.27 48.75 -28.91
CA GLU A 59 -3.55 49.95 -28.08
C GLU A 59 -2.46 50.26 -27.02
N ALA A 60 -1.62 49.28 -26.68
CA ALA A 60 -0.51 49.45 -25.74
C ALA A 60 0.72 50.13 -26.38
N VAL A 61 0.85 50.09 -27.71
CA VAL A 61 1.99 50.66 -28.45
C VAL A 61 1.75 52.13 -28.82
N GLU A 62 0.50 52.54 -29.09
CA GLU A 62 0.21 53.94 -29.46
C GLU A 62 0.28 54.93 -28.27
N ASN A 63 -0.02 54.48 -27.05
CA ASN A 63 0.01 55.34 -25.86
C ASN A 63 1.42 55.64 -25.32
N LEU A 64 2.46 54.97 -25.83
CA LEU A 64 3.86 55.17 -25.43
C LEU A 64 4.60 56.19 -26.32
N LEU A 65 3.93 56.75 -27.33
CA LEU A 65 4.52 57.65 -28.35
C LEU A 65 3.92 59.08 -28.37
N ARG A 66 3.10 59.47 -27.39
CA ARG A 66 2.46 60.81 -27.35
C ARG A 66 2.55 61.52 -26.01
N SER A 67 3.73 62.05 -25.66
CA SER A 67 3.88 63.33 -24.90
C SER A 67 5.36 63.67 -24.62
N SER A 68 6.03 64.32 -25.59
CA SER A 68 7.33 64.94 -25.37
C SER A 68 7.55 66.17 -26.27
N GLU A 69 7.38 67.37 -25.71
CA GLU A 69 7.87 68.63 -26.32
C GLU A 69 8.48 69.55 -25.23
N ASN A 70 9.58 70.23 -25.57
CA ASN A 70 10.40 71.11 -24.69
C ASN A 70 10.06 72.61 -24.90
N PRO A 71 10.68 73.58 -24.16
CA PRO A 71 12.07 74.06 -24.39
C PRO A 71 12.84 74.46 -23.07
N SER A 72 14.10 74.96 -23.01
CA SER A 72 15.39 74.81 -23.75
C SER A 72 16.49 75.69 -23.06
N ILE A 73 17.77 75.58 -23.47
CA ILE A 73 18.94 76.48 -23.17
C ILE A 73 19.55 76.32 -21.73
N ASP A 74 20.87 76.23 -21.43
CA ASP A 74 22.14 76.55 -22.14
C ASP A 74 23.35 75.60 -21.83
N LEU A 75 24.53 75.81 -22.46
CA LEU A 75 25.77 74.96 -22.43
C LEU A 75 26.88 75.43 -21.41
N PRO A 76 27.94 74.64 -21.04
CA PRO A 76 29.11 74.38 -21.93
C PRO A 76 30.11 73.17 -21.70
N LYS A 77 30.66 72.63 -22.82
CA LYS A 77 32.08 72.27 -23.15
C LYS A 77 32.91 71.08 -22.55
N GLN A 78 33.44 70.27 -23.50
CA GLN A 78 34.82 69.67 -23.68
C GLN A 78 35.13 68.16 -23.43
N LEU A 79 36.08 67.64 -24.26
CA LEU A 79 36.52 66.24 -24.59
C LEU A 79 37.89 65.89 -23.90
N PRO A 80 38.69 64.79 -24.16
CA PRO A 80 38.57 63.66 -25.13
C PRO A 80 39.10 62.22 -24.74
N ASN A 81 38.82 61.23 -25.62
CA ASN A 81 39.69 60.16 -26.20
C ASN A 81 40.11 58.78 -25.57
N PHE A 82 40.41 57.87 -26.54
CA PHE A 82 41.13 56.55 -26.54
C PHE A 82 40.38 55.29 -26.04
N GLY A 83 40.47 54.11 -26.69
CA GLY A 83 41.06 53.73 -28.01
C GLY A 83 41.37 52.22 -28.13
N ASP A 84 41.04 51.61 -29.29
CA ASP A 84 41.48 50.29 -29.84
C ASP A 84 41.31 49.00 -28.95
N GLU A 85 41.38 47.75 -29.41
CA GLU A 85 41.98 47.17 -30.64
C GLU A 85 41.28 45.86 -31.09
N THR A 86 41.48 45.45 -32.34
CA THR A 86 40.81 44.29 -33.00
C THR A 86 41.69 43.04 -33.11
N CYS A 87 41.11 41.82 -33.14
CA CYS A 87 41.20 40.90 -34.30
C CYS A 87 40.67 39.46 -34.07
N ASN A 88 40.12 38.88 -35.15
CA ASN A 88 39.80 37.47 -35.38
C ASN A 88 40.24 37.15 -36.83
N PRO A 89 40.73 35.96 -37.19
CA PRO A 89 40.08 35.29 -38.35
C PRO A 89 40.18 33.74 -38.48
N LYS A 90 39.06 33.12 -38.91
CA LYS A 90 38.86 32.17 -40.08
C LYS A 90 39.72 30.86 -40.17
N SER A 91 39.43 29.78 -40.93
CA SER A 91 38.47 29.35 -42.00
C SER A 91 38.46 27.80 -42.09
N GLN A 92 37.33 27.06 -42.20
CA GLN A 92 36.59 26.53 -43.40
C GLN A 92 37.18 25.34 -44.23
N TYR A 93 36.25 24.55 -44.83
CA TYR A 93 36.34 23.53 -45.93
C TYR A 93 36.65 22.06 -45.53
N ASN A 94 35.72 21.08 -45.68
CA ASN A 94 35.25 20.29 -46.87
C ASN A 94 36.17 19.06 -47.18
N GLU A 95 35.76 17.87 -47.66
CA GLU A 95 34.48 17.22 -48.01
C GLU A 95 34.66 15.70 -48.30
N ILE A 96 33.56 14.91 -48.35
CA ILE A 96 33.28 13.80 -49.31
C ILE A 96 33.89 12.36 -49.18
N ASN A 97 32.95 11.38 -49.06
CA ASN A 97 32.82 10.02 -49.68
C ASN A 97 33.28 8.65 -49.11
N THR A 98 32.31 7.73 -49.25
CA THR A 98 32.32 6.29 -49.67
C THR A 98 32.65 5.13 -48.71
N LEU A 99 31.64 4.25 -48.58
CA LEU A 99 31.74 2.79 -48.33
C LEU A 99 32.46 2.09 -49.50
N PRO A 100 33.02 0.88 -49.29
CA PRO A 100 32.28 -0.31 -49.75
C PRO A 100 32.35 -1.56 -48.84
N GLU A 101 31.62 -2.57 -49.29
CA GLU A 101 31.21 -3.82 -48.67
C GLU A 101 32.13 -5.01 -49.04
N LEU A 102 32.02 -6.12 -48.29
CA LEU A 102 32.11 -7.56 -48.69
C LEU A 102 33.15 -8.45 -47.97
N LEU A 103 32.60 -9.51 -47.35
CA LEU A 103 33.00 -10.94 -47.39
C LEU A 103 34.40 -11.39 -46.89
N ASN A 104 34.62 -12.64 -46.43
CA ASN A 104 33.83 -13.67 -45.72
C ASN A 104 34.81 -14.83 -45.34
N LEU A 105 34.37 -15.81 -44.53
CA LEU A 105 35.04 -17.11 -44.26
C LEU A 105 36.33 -17.04 -43.40
N GLU A 106 36.71 -18.03 -42.58
CA GLU A 106 36.25 -19.44 -42.53
C GLU A 106 36.37 -20.06 -41.12
N SER A 107 35.43 -20.97 -40.80
CA SER A 107 35.49 -22.13 -39.87
C SER A 107 36.40 -22.17 -38.62
N SER A 108 35.81 -22.52 -37.46
CA SER A 108 36.28 -23.68 -36.66
C SER A 108 35.25 -24.16 -35.61
N GLU A 109 34.75 -25.38 -35.81
CA GLU A 109 34.46 -26.41 -34.79
C GLU A 109 33.36 -26.17 -33.72
N ASP A 110 32.24 -26.87 -33.91
CA ASP A 110 31.31 -27.23 -32.84
C ASP A 110 32.02 -28.05 -31.74
N PHE A 111 32.26 -27.45 -30.59
CA PHE A 111 32.66 -28.18 -29.40
C PHE A 111 31.41 -28.64 -28.63
N GLU A 112 31.01 -29.91 -28.83
CA GLU A 112 30.06 -30.57 -27.93
C GLU A 112 30.65 -30.63 -26.51
N GLU A 113 30.27 -29.69 -25.64
CA GLU A 113 30.51 -29.86 -24.20
C GLU A 113 29.65 -31.02 -23.68
N GLN A 114 30.25 -32.21 -23.68
CA GLN A 114 29.72 -33.38 -22.98
C GLN A 114 29.62 -33.08 -21.48
N THR A 115 28.48 -32.54 -21.04
CA THR A 115 28.17 -32.43 -19.61
C THR A 115 28.07 -33.84 -19.03
N VAL A 116 29.13 -34.28 -18.36
CA VAL A 116 29.21 -35.60 -17.73
C VAL A 116 28.16 -35.70 -16.63
N ASN A 117 27.04 -36.37 -16.94
CA ASN A 117 25.99 -36.66 -15.97
C ASN A 117 26.53 -37.60 -14.89
N VAL A 118 26.67 -37.10 -13.66
CA VAL A 118 27.04 -37.90 -12.49
C VAL A 118 25.79 -38.63 -11.97
N ASP A 119 25.54 -39.83 -12.51
CA ASP A 119 24.37 -40.67 -12.20
C ASP A 119 24.33 -41.20 -10.74
N ASP A 120 23.23 -40.99 -10.01
CA ASP A 120 22.89 -41.68 -8.74
C ASP A 120 22.20 -43.04 -9.04
N PRO A 121 22.89 -44.20 -8.87
CA PRO A 121 22.47 -45.45 -9.50
C PRO A 121 21.66 -46.37 -8.57
N ALA A 122 20.92 -45.82 -7.60
CA ALA A 122 19.99 -46.61 -6.80
C ALA A 122 18.72 -47.04 -7.57
N ASP A 123 18.39 -46.33 -8.65
CA ASP A 123 17.43 -46.79 -9.67
C ASP A 123 17.89 -46.25 -11.04
N PRO A 124 18.50 -47.06 -11.92
CA PRO A 124 19.11 -46.60 -13.18
C PRO A 124 18.10 -46.10 -14.24
N THR A 125 16.84 -45.93 -13.86
CA THR A 125 15.79 -45.30 -14.69
C THR A 125 15.35 -43.93 -14.15
N TYR A 126 15.99 -43.40 -13.11
CA TYR A 126 15.63 -42.11 -12.49
C TYR A 126 16.58 -40.97 -12.91
N VAL A 127 16.11 -40.12 -13.83
CA VAL A 127 16.84 -38.92 -14.33
C VAL A 127 16.14 -37.64 -13.85
N ILE A 128 16.89 -36.60 -13.46
CA ILE A 128 16.37 -35.28 -13.08
C ILE A 128 16.14 -34.44 -14.35
N PRO A 129 14.97 -33.78 -14.55
CA PRO A 129 14.80 -32.86 -15.66
C PRO A 129 15.65 -31.59 -15.51
N HIS A 130 16.37 -31.22 -16.57
CA HIS A 130 16.62 -29.81 -16.88
C HIS A 130 15.32 -29.17 -17.40
N GLU A 131 15.13 -27.89 -17.13
CA GLU A 131 14.04 -27.09 -17.70
C GLU A 131 14.60 -26.30 -18.88
N GLU A 132 14.09 -26.58 -20.07
CA GLU A 132 14.12 -25.64 -21.20
C GLU A 132 13.01 -24.62 -20.93
N GLU A 133 13.35 -23.33 -20.79
CA GLU A 133 12.34 -22.28 -20.67
C GLU A 133 11.71 -22.01 -22.05
N PRO A 134 10.37 -22.04 -22.19
CA PRO A 134 9.72 -21.69 -23.44
C PRO A 134 9.79 -20.17 -23.67
N ASN A 135 10.36 -19.79 -24.81
CA ASN A 135 10.46 -18.43 -25.28
C ASN A 135 9.28 -18.15 -26.24
N SER A 136 8.34 -17.29 -25.85
CA SER A 136 7.32 -16.66 -26.73
C SER A 136 6.71 -15.45 -25.99
N SER A 137 6.85 -14.20 -26.43
CA SER A 137 6.38 -13.54 -27.67
C SER A 137 4.90 -13.17 -27.63
N ASP A 138 4.60 -11.89 -27.77
CA ASP A 138 3.25 -11.30 -27.73
C ASP A 138 2.35 -11.72 -28.90
N SER A 139 1.04 -11.81 -28.65
CA SER A 139 -0.01 -11.55 -29.65
C SER A 139 -1.36 -11.28 -28.96
N GLU A 140 -2.04 -10.22 -29.37
CA GLU A 140 -3.41 -9.86 -28.93
C GLU A 140 -4.48 -10.79 -29.54
N GLY A 141 -5.68 -10.81 -28.96
CA GLY A 141 -6.83 -11.52 -29.51
C GLY A 141 -8.05 -11.54 -28.58
N ASP A 142 -9.03 -10.67 -28.83
CA ASP A 142 -10.37 -10.75 -28.25
C ASP A 142 -11.16 -11.92 -28.85
N SER A 143 -11.88 -12.66 -28.00
CA SER A 143 -13.20 -13.21 -28.34
C SER A 143 -13.90 -13.77 -27.10
N GLU A 144 -15.13 -13.33 -26.86
CA GLU A 144 -16.06 -13.98 -25.93
C GLU A 144 -16.44 -15.38 -26.46
N GLU A 145 -16.68 -16.35 -25.57
CA GLU A 145 -17.93 -17.11 -25.59
C GLU A 145 -18.14 -17.95 -24.30
N ASN A 146 -19.42 -18.23 -24.02
CA ASN A 146 -19.85 -18.94 -22.82
C ASN A 146 -19.99 -20.43 -23.11
N GLU A 147 -19.46 -21.31 -22.25
CA GLU A 147 -20.05 -22.64 -22.07
C GLU A 147 -20.25 -22.97 -20.59
N ALA A 148 -21.45 -23.48 -20.29
CA ALA A 148 -21.90 -23.81 -18.95
C ALA A 148 -21.47 -25.23 -18.55
N LEU A 149 -21.09 -25.42 -17.29
CA LEU A 149 -20.98 -26.75 -16.69
C LEU A 149 -21.82 -26.86 -15.42
N VAL A 150 -22.76 -27.81 -15.49
CA VAL A 150 -23.78 -28.15 -14.49
C VAL A 150 -23.13 -28.72 -13.21
N PRO A 151 -23.63 -28.39 -12.00
CA PRO A 151 -23.11 -28.96 -10.77
C PRO A 151 -23.45 -30.45 -10.66
N ARG A 152 -22.46 -31.29 -10.34
CA ARG A 152 -22.71 -32.63 -9.77
C ARG A 152 -22.57 -32.56 -8.25
N ALA A 153 -23.62 -33.00 -7.56
CA ALA A 153 -23.53 -33.38 -6.17
C ALA A 153 -22.68 -34.65 -6.04
N ASP A 154 -21.95 -34.77 -4.94
CA ASP A 154 -21.72 -36.07 -4.31
C ASP A 154 -21.58 -35.88 -2.80
N GLU A 155 -22.11 -36.82 -2.04
CA GLU A 155 -22.19 -36.77 -0.57
C GLU A 155 -20.91 -37.36 0.04
N GLY A 156 -20.47 -36.85 1.21
CA GLY A 156 -19.18 -37.24 1.78
C GLY A 156 -18.97 -36.76 3.22
N GLU A 157 -19.57 -37.51 4.14
CA GLU A 157 -19.36 -37.57 5.59
C GLU A 157 -18.41 -36.56 6.25
N ILE A 158 -18.99 -35.73 7.13
CA ILE A 158 -18.25 -34.89 8.08
C ILE A 158 -17.74 -35.78 9.23
N GLN A 159 -16.42 -35.87 9.39
CA GLN A 159 -15.83 -36.24 10.68
C GLN A 159 -15.33 -34.98 11.39
N GLU A 160 -15.95 -34.70 12.54
CA GLU A 160 -15.60 -33.58 13.40
C GLU A 160 -14.18 -33.77 13.97
N ASN A 161 -13.38 -32.73 13.92
CA ASN A 161 -12.17 -32.60 14.72
C ASN A 161 -12.15 -31.19 15.32
N GLU A 162 -12.38 -31.12 16.62
CA GLU A 162 -12.29 -29.87 17.37
C GLU A 162 -10.86 -29.33 17.33
N GLY A 163 -10.69 -28.14 16.75
CA GLY A 163 -9.40 -27.50 16.58
C GLY A 163 -9.57 -25.99 16.51
N ILE A 164 -9.02 -25.30 17.51
CA ILE A 164 -9.02 -23.85 17.76
C ILE A 164 -9.11 -23.03 16.47
N ASN A 165 -10.16 -22.22 16.37
CA ASN A 165 -10.53 -21.47 15.18
C ASN A 165 -9.66 -20.20 15.00
N GLU A 166 -8.36 -20.38 14.72
CA GLU A 166 -7.54 -19.31 14.18
C GLU A 166 -8.05 -18.91 12.80
N SER A 167 -8.35 -17.63 12.61
CA SER A 167 -8.84 -17.08 11.35
C SER A 167 -7.81 -17.30 10.24
N LYS A 168 -8.01 -18.33 9.40
CA LYS A 168 -7.11 -18.67 8.29
C LYS A 168 -7.06 -17.51 7.30
N SER A 169 -5.98 -16.72 7.39
CA SER A 169 -5.62 -15.73 6.38
C SER A 169 -5.69 -16.32 4.98
N ARG A 170 -6.35 -15.61 4.06
CA ARG A 170 -6.55 -16.04 2.67
C ARG A 170 -5.16 -16.24 2.03
N ARG A 171 -4.73 -17.50 1.84
CA ARG A 171 -3.39 -17.83 1.34
C ARG A 171 -3.10 -17.01 0.06
N LYS A 172 -2.03 -16.22 0.07
CA LYS A 172 -1.55 -15.50 -1.14
C LYS A 172 -1.32 -16.54 -2.24
N ARG A 173 -1.90 -16.35 -3.43
CA ARG A 173 -1.88 -17.30 -4.58
C ARG A 173 -0.49 -17.85 -4.96
N ARG A 174 0.61 -17.24 -4.50
CA ARG A 174 2.01 -17.56 -4.86
C ARG A 174 2.81 -18.29 -3.76
N HIS A 175 2.32 -18.39 -2.52
CA HIS A 175 2.98 -19.19 -1.48
C HIS A 175 2.63 -20.68 -1.63
N VAL A 176 3.13 -21.29 -2.71
CA VAL A 176 2.98 -22.73 -2.96
C VAL A 176 3.99 -23.48 -2.11
N ASN A 177 3.51 -24.39 -1.25
CA ASN A 177 4.38 -25.24 -0.46
C ASN A 177 5.09 -26.25 -1.37
N GLN A 178 6.38 -26.03 -1.65
CA GLN A 178 7.15 -26.90 -2.56
C GLN A 178 7.21 -28.36 -2.08
N ASN A 179 6.97 -28.65 -0.79
CA ASN A 179 6.92 -30.02 -0.28
C ASN A 179 5.64 -30.77 -0.71
N GLU A 180 4.56 -30.05 -1.04
CA GLU A 180 3.31 -30.62 -1.58
C GLU A 180 3.43 -30.96 -3.08
N TRP A 181 4.49 -30.52 -3.76
CA TRP A 181 4.73 -30.88 -5.16
C TRP A 181 4.91 -32.39 -5.30
N LYS A 182 4.18 -33.02 -6.22
CA LYS A 182 4.23 -34.48 -6.46
C LYS A 182 5.68 -35.00 -6.58
N LYS A 183 6.55 -34.31 -7.32
CA LYS A 183 7.99 -34.63 -7.48
C LYS A 183 8.74 -34.72 -6.13
N ASN A 184 8.47 -33.80 -5.20
CA ASN A 184 9.12 -33.75 -3.89
C ASN A 184 8.51 -34.76 -2.90
N SER A 185 7.19 -34.94 -2.93
CA SER A 185 6.49 -36.01 -2.21
C SER A 185 7.02 -37.40 -2.62
N GLU A 186 7.11 -37.71 -3.91
CA GLU A 186 7.62 -39.01 -4.38
C GLU A 186 9.13 -39.19 -4.06
N LYS A 187 9.92 -38.11 -4.07
CA LYS A 187 11.32 -38.15 -3.62
C LYS A 187 11.41 -38.52 -2.12
N LEU A 188 10.57 -37.91 -1.28
CA LEU A 188 10.50 -38.23 0.15
C LEU A 188 10.03 -39.68 0.39
N LYS A 189 9.04 -40.18 -0.36
CA LYS A 189 8.61 -41.60 -0.30
C LYS A 189 9.71 -42.57 -0.71
N ARG A 190 10.46 -42.28 -1.80
CA ARG A 190 11.66 -43.07 -2.19
C ARG A 190 12.70 -43.04 -1.07
N GLN A 191 12.90 -41.88 -0.43
CA GLN A 191 13.85 -41.69 0.66
C GLN A 191 13.44 -42.43 1.94
N SER A 192 12.16 -42.47 2.31
CA SER A 192 11.65 -43.23 3.47
C SER A 192 11.50 -44.74 3.19
N GLY A 193 11.71 -45.18 1.95
CA GLY A 193 11.55 -46.59 1.54
C GLY A 193 10.09 -47.00 1.33
N GLN A 194 9.17 -46.04 1.32
CA GLN A 194 7.75 -46.26 1.05
C GLN A 194 7.49 -46.55 -0.44
N GLN A 195 6.25 -46.91 -0.77
CA GLN A 195 5.79 -47.01 -2.16
C GLN A 195 5.88 -45.63 -2.82
N TYR A 196 6.47 -45.57 -4.02
CA TYR A 196 6.58 -44.33 -4.79
C TYR A 196 6.39 -44.57 -6.29
N LEU A 197 6.06 -43.52 -7.03
CA LEU A 197 6.02 -43.53 -8.49
C LEU A 197 7.41 -43.25 -9.05
N GLY A 198 8.02 -44.29 -9.63
CA GLY A 198 9.22 -44.18 -10.44
C GLY A 198 8.89 -43.93 -11.91
N LYS A 199 9.94 -43.73 -12.72
CA LYS A 199 9.84 -43.61 -14.18
C LYS A 199 10.73 -44.61 -14.91
N ARG A 200 10.42 -44.88 -16.18
CA ARG A 200 11.21 -45.70 -17.12
C ARG A 200 11.04 -45.16 -18.54
N LYS A 201 12.10 -45.26 -19.34
CA LYS A 201 12.04 -45.01 -20.78
C LYS A 201 11.62 -46.29 -21.49
N ASN A 202 10.47 -46.27 -22.17
CA ASN A 202 9.96 -47.33 -23.04
C ASN A 202 9.87 -46.74 -24.46
N GLU A 203 10.54 -47.34 -25.44
CA GLU A 203 10.40 -46.96 -26.87
C GLU A 203 10.56 -45.45 -27.14
N GLY A 204 11.57 -44.84 -26.52
CA GLY A 204 11.82 -43.39 -26.64
C GLY A 204 11.07 -42.52 -25.62
N ASN A 205 9.85 -42.91 -25.23
CA ASN A 205 8.98 -42.15 -24.34
C ASN A 205 9.21 -42.46 -22.85
N TRP A 206 8.95 -41.48 -21.98
CA TRP A 206 9.02 -41.64 -20.53
C TRP A 206 7.65 -41.99 -19.94
N ASP A 207 7.53 -43.15 -19.31
CA ASP A 207 6.42 -43.48 -18.41
C ASP A 207 6.79 -43.04 -16.98
N TYR A 208 5.92 -42.26 -16.34
CA TYR A 208 6.09 -41.68 -15.00
C TYR A 208 5.19 -42.31 -13.92
N LYS A 209 4.40 -43.34 -14.25
CA LYS A 209 3.39 -43.94 -13.35
C LYS A 209 3.79 -45.33 -12.81
N ILE A 210 5.09 -45.63 -12.80
CA ILE A 210 5.57 -46.98 -12.44
C ILE A 210 5.65 -47.13 -10.92
N VAL A 211 4.69 -47.87 -10.36
CA VAL A 211 4.62 -48.16 -8.92
C VAL A 211 5.82 -49.01 -8.48
N LYS A 212 6.73 -48.41 -7.71
CA LYS A 212 7.85 -49.10 -7.07
C LYS A 212 7.41 -49.55 -5.68
N LYS A 213 7.44 -50.87 -5.43
CA LYS A 213 6.99 -51.49 -4.17
C LYS A 213 7.76 -50.95 -2.95
N PRO A 214 7.12 -50.87 -1.76
CA PRO A 214 7.80 -50.47 -0.54
C PRO A 214 8.94 -51.43 -0.20
N LYS A 215 9.93 -50.91 0.52
CA LYS A 215 11.09 -51.65 1.00
C LYS A 215 10.72 -52.44 2.25
N SER A 216 11.27 -53.64 2.37
CA SER A 216 11.12 -54.53 3.53
C SER A 216 12.40 -55.35 3.74
N VAL A 217 12.58 -55.95 4.92
CA VAL A 217 13.72 -56.85 5.17
C VAL A 217 13.63 -58.08 4.26
N GLY A 218 14.64 -58.30 3.43
CA GLY A 218 14.71 -59.46 2.53
C GLY A 218 15.14 -60.76 3.23
N ASP A 219 15.15 -61.87 2.50
CA ASP A 219 15.47 -63.20 3.03
C ASP A 219 16.84 -63.29 3.73
N LYS A 220 16.96 -64.19 4.71
CA LYS A 220 18.26 -64.54 5.29
C LYS A 220 19.14 -65.22 4.25
N CYS A 221 20.46 -65.00 4.34
CA CYS A 221 21.41 -65.71 3.49
C CYS A 221 21.52 -67.21 3.84
N LYS A 222 21.70 -68.07 2.83
CA LYS A 222 21.93 -69.52 2.97
C LYS A 222 23.39 -69.86 3.35
N CYS A 223 24.01 -69.13 4.29
CA CYS A 223 25.40 -69.36 4.70
C CYS A 223 25.51 -70.39 5.83
N ASP A 224 26.49 -71.30 5.73
CA ASP A 224 26.69 -72.38 6.71
C ASP A 224 27.67 -72.08 7.84
N LYS A 225 27.55 -72.87 8.92
CA LYS A 225 28.26 -72.70 10.20
C LYS A 225 29.79 -72.75 10.07
N LYS A 226 30.35 -73.33 9.00
CA LYS A 226 31.81 -73.46 8.78
C LYS A 226 32.43 -72.26 8.07
N THR A 227 32.05 -71.03 8.44
CA THR A 227 32.63 -69.80 7.85
C THR A 227 32.91 -68.74 8.92
N THR A 228 33.87 -67.86 8.66
CA THR A 228 34.23 -66.71 9.53
C THR A 228 33.18 -65.57 9.50
N LEU A 229 31.92 -65.92 9.26
CA LEU A 229 30.80 -65.01 9.01
C LEU A 229 29.68 -65.29 10.01
N LYS A 230 29.37 -64.28 10.83
CA LYS A 230 28.42 -64.35 11.95
C LYS A 230 26.96 -64.16 11.50
N CYS A 231 26.62 -64.58 10.28
CA CYS A 231 25.31 -64.37 9.67
C CYS A 231 24.15 -65.02 10.45
N LYS A 232 24.39 -66.11 11.18
CA LYS A 232 23.35 -66.80 11.99
C LYS A 232 23.12 -66.14 13.36
N GLU A 233 24.03 -65.29 13.83
CA GLU A 233 23.92 -64.56 15.13
C GLU A 233 22.94 -63.37 15.07
N LEU A 234 22.55 -62.96 13.85
CA LEU A 234 21.51 -61.95 13.59
C LEU A 234 20.12 -62.61 13.51
N THR A 235 19.24 -62.25 14.45
CA THR A 235 17.82 -62.63 14.45
C THR A 235 17.06 -61.84 13.38
N ASN A 236 15.76 -62.14 13.18
CA ASN A 236 14.95 -61.30 12.28
C ASN A 236 14.61 -59.94 12.92
N ASP A 237 14.45 -59.89 14.24
CA ASP A 237 14.23 -58.66 15.00
C ASP A 237 15.44 -57.71 14.94
N ASP A 238 16.66 -58.22 15.12
CA ASP A 238 17.90 -57.44 14.92
C ASP A 238 17.95 -56.81 13.51
N ARG A 239 17.50 -57.56 12.50
CA ARG A 239 17.49 -57.13 11.09
C ARG A 239 16.41 -56.09 10.81
N ALA A 240 15.24 -56.21 11.43
CA ALA A 240 14.18 -55.21 11.36
C ALA A 240 14.62 -53.89 11.98
N LYS A 241 15.20 -53.92 13.19
CA LYS A 241 15.72 -52.72 13.87
C LYS A 241 16.79 -51.99 13.05
N LEU A 242 17.71 -52.73 12.43
CA LEU A 242 18.71 -52.17 11.51
C LEU A 242 18.10 -51.55 10.24
N PHE A 243 17.05 -52.19 9.70
CA PHE A 243 16.32 -51.71 8.53
C PHE A 243 15.53 -50.42 8.83
N ASP A 244 14.77 -50.41 9.92
CA ASP A 244 13.94 -49.26 10.33
C ASP A 244 14.78 -48.04 10.67
N HIS A 245 15.92 -48.25 11.34
CA HIS A 245 16.90 -47.19 11.57
C HIS A 245 17.46 -46.66 10.24
N PHE A 246 17.92 -47.54 9.37
CA PHE A 246 18.50 -47.15 8.08
C PHE A 246 17.50 -46.36 7.22
N TRP A 247 16.24 -46.78 7.09
CA TRP A 247 15.29 -46.11 6.19
C TRP A 247 14.77 -44.77 6.69
N LYS A 248 14.91 -44.45 8.00
CA LYS A 248 14.67 -43.11 8.56
C LYS A 248 15.74 -42.06 8.20
N LEU A 249 16.95 -42.50 7.82
CA LEU A 249 18.07 -41.60 7.48
C LEU A 249 17.90 -40.90 6.13
N THR A 250 18.52 -39.74 5.98
CA THR A 250 18.64 -39.04 4.69
C THR A 250 19.59 -39.75 3.72
N TRP A 251 19.57 -39.38 2.44
CA TRP A 251 20.37 -40.09 1.41
C TRP A 251 21.88 -40.01 1.67
N SER A 252 22.37 -38.83 2.06
CA SER A 252 23.76 -38.59 2.47
C SER A 252 24.12 -39.38 3.74
N GLU A 253 23.24 -39.40 4.75
CA GLU A 253 23.45 -40.19 5.96
C GLU A 253 23.47 -41.70 5.66
N LYS A 254 22.65 -42.18 4.71
CA LYS A 254 22.65 -43.57 4.25
C LYS A 254 23.95 -43.97 3.55
N GLN A 255 24.50 -43.09 2.71
CA GLN A 255 25.83 -43.27 2.09
C GLN A 255 26.89 -43.41 3.19
N ILE A 256 26.95 -42.46 4.14
CA ILE A 256 27.89 -42.50 5.26
C ILE A 256 27.74 -43.81 6.05
N TYR A 257 26.51 -44.14 6.49
CA TYR A 257 26.17 -45.33 7.27
C TYR A 257 26.59 -46.65 6.58
N VAL A 258 26.40 -46.76 5.25
CA VAL A 258 26.86 -47.96 4.52
C VAL A 258 28.38 -47.99 4.37
N THR A 259 29.05 -46.86 4.16
CA THR A 259 30.52 -46.84 4.06
C THR A 259 31.22 -47.18 5.38
N THR A 260 30.74 -46.71 6.53
CA THR A 260 31.34 -47.03 7.85
C THR A 260 31.20 -48.52 8.20
N LEU A 261 30.18 -49.19 7.67
CA LEU A 261 29.94 -50.62 7.86
C LEU A 261 30.77 -51.53 6.95
N ILE A 262 31.57 -51.00 6.00
CA ILE A 262 32.34 -51.79 5.03
C ILE A 262 33.84 -51.45 5.10
N ASN A 263 34.68 -52.46 5.33
CA ASN A 263 36.13 -52.29 5.28
C ASN A 263 36.67 -52.71 3.89
N LYS A 264 37.40 -51.80 3.22
CA LYS A 264 38.16 -52.00 1.98
C LYS A 264 39.56 -52.51 2.35
N CYS A 265 39.93 -53.71 1.91
CA CYS A 265 41.24 -54.32 2.15
C CYS A 265 41.93 -54.63 0.81
N PRO A 266 43.24 -54.39 0.65
CA PRO A 266 43.97 -54.83 -0.55
C PRO A 266 44.00 -56.37 -0.64
N THR A 267 44.00 -56.91 -1.86
CA THR A 267 44.01 -58.36 -2.09
C THR A 267 45.40 -58.96 -1.79
N GLN A 268 45.60 -59.47 -0.56
CA GLN A 268 46.93 -59.90 -0.07
C GLN A 268 47.54 -61.16 -0.72
N ARG A 269 46.78 -61.98 -1.45
CA ARG A 269 47.32 -63.13 -2.21
C ARG A 269 46.56 -63.33 -3.51
N SER A 270 47.26 -63.20 -4.65
CA SER A 270 46.85 -63.85 -5.89
C SER A 270 47.06 -65.36 -5.72
N ARG A 271 46.04 -66.18 -6.00
CA ARG A 271 46.22 -67.64 -6.05
C ARG A 271 46.73 -68.00 -7.45
N ASN A 272 47.91 -68.60 -7.52
CA ASN A 272 48.59 -69.07 -8.74
C ASN A 272 47.65 -69.30 -9.93
N ARG A 273 47.69 -68.36 -10.88
CA ARG A 273 47.22 -68.53 -12.26
C ARG A 273 48.45 -68.41 -13.14
N LYS A 274 48.55 -69.21 -14.20
CA LYS A 274 49.72 -69.28 -15.10
C LYS A 274 49.89 -68.04 -16.02
N GLN A 275 49.23 -66.92 -15.70
CA GLN A 275 49.29 -65.64 -16.40
C GLN A 275 49.11 -64.53 -15.36
N GLU A 276 49.99 -63.52 -15.36
CA GLU A 276 50.05 -62.51 -14.29
C GLU A 276 48.94 -61.44 -14.41
N ASP A 277 48.47 -61.12 -15.62
CA ASP A 277 47.60 -59.96 -15.89
C ASP A 277 46.08 -60.18 -15.74
N GLN A 278 45.61 -61.21 -15.02
CA GLN A 278 44.16 -61.52 -14.92
C GLN A 278 43.58 -61.53 -13.49
N SER A 279 43.89 -60.49 -12.72
CA SER A 279 43.11 -60.13 -11.51
C SER A 279 42.51 -58.74 -11.62
N ARG A 280 41.28 -58.64 -12.16
CA ARG A 280 40.45 -57.41 -12.19
C ARG A 280 40.00 -56.90 -10.79
N ARG A 281 40.67 -57.30 -9.70
CA ARG A 281 40.23 -57.05 -8.32
C ARG A 281 41.37 -56.68 -7.37
N ALA A 282 41.77 -55.40 -7.42
CA ALA A 282 42.72 -54.81 -6.49
C ALA A 282 42.26 -54.87 -5.01
N TYR A 283 40.95 -54.75 -4.76
CA TYR A 283 40.39 -54.69 -3.41
C TYR A 283 39.33 -55.75 -3.10
N SER A 284 39.36 -56.22 -1.86
CA SER A 284 38.34 -57.06 -1.23
C SER A 284 37.56 -56.26 -0.18
N TYR A 285 36.24 -56.40 -0.19
CA TYR A 285 35.35 -55.70 0.75
C TYR A 285 34.82 -56.69 1.78
N SER A 286 34.91 -56.33 3.06
CA SER A 286 34.30 -57.06 4.16
C SER A 286 33.14 -56.24 4.75
N TYR A 287 31.99 -56.90 4.92
CA TYR A 287 30.72 -56.28 5.28
C TYR A 287 30.40 -56.59 6.73
N PHE A 288 29.89 -55.60 7.46
CA PHE A 288 29.55 -55.74 8.87
C PHE A 288 28.16 -55.20 9.16
N LEU A 289 27.51 -55.71 10.20
CA LEU A 289 26.26 -55.18 10.76
C LEU A 289 26.40 -55.14 12.28
N ASN A 290 25.85 -54.11 12.91
CA ASN A 290 25.98 -53.90 14.35
C ASN A 290 24.79 -54.53 15.09
N LYS A 291 25.06 -55.24 16.19
CA LYS A 291 24.06 -55.77 17.12
C LYS A 291 24.47 -55.39 18.54
N GLN A 292 23.69 -54.56 19.23
CA GLN A 292 23.97 -54.11 20.60
C GLN A 292 25.44 -53.66 20.78
N SER A 293 25.88 -52.74 19.90
CA SER A 293 27.28 -52.23 19.81
C SER A 293 28.36 -53.24 19.39
N ILE A 294 28.04 -54.52 19.16
CA ILE A 294 28.97 -55.52 18.63
C ILE A 294 28.94 -55.53 17.10
N ARG A 295 30.10 -55.36 16.45
CA ARG A 295 30.25 -55.34 14.98
C ARG A 295 30.40 -56.76 14.41
N LEU A 296 29.32 -57.31 13.85
CA LEU A 296 29.26 -58.68 13.32
C LEU A 296 29.65 -58.72 11.83
N LYS A 297 30.67 -59.52 11.47
CA LYS A 297 31.08 -59.72 10.06
C LYS A 297 30.08 -60.63 9.34
N VAL A 298 29.50 -60.15 8.23
CA VAL A 298 28.46 -60.83 7.46
C VAL A 298 28.81 -60.99 5.97
N CYS A 299 28.09 -61.85 5.25
CA CYS A 299 28.24 -61.95 3.80
C CYS A 299 27.55 -60.77 3.09
N LYS A 300 28.00 -60.43 1.86
CA LYS A 300 27.41 -59.35 1.05
C LYS A 300 25.89 -59.52 0.88
N THR A 301 25.41 -60.75 0.72
CA THR A 301 23.98 -61.05 0.58
C THR A 301 23.20 -60.70 1.85
N MET A 302 23.69 -61.07 3.03
CA MET A 302 23.01 -60.74 4.29
C MET A 302 22.97 -59.22 4.53
N PHE A 303 24.06 -58.52 4.22
CA PHE A 303 24.12 -57.06 4.28
C PHE A 303 23.08 -56.40 3.36
N CYS A 304 23.10 -56.74 2.06
CA CYS A 304 22.19 -56.15 1.07
C CYS A 304 20.72 -56.50 1.36
N ASN A 305 20.42 -57.73 1.77
CA ASN A 305 19.05 -58.17 2.09
C ASN A 305 18.54 -57.55 3.39
N THR A 306 19.40 -57.27 4.37
CA THR A 306 18.99 -56.64 5.64
C THR A 306 18.64 -55.16 5.46
N LEU A 307 19.37 -54.43 4.61
CA LEU A 307 19.07 -53.02 4.31
C LEU A 307 18.14 -52.81 3.09
N ASN A 308 17.83 -53.87 2.33
CA ASN A 308 17.14 -53.84 1.03
C ASN A 308 17.74 -52.82 0.03
N ILE A 309 19.06 -52.85 -0.10
CA ILE A 309 19.82 -52.04 -1.06
C ILE A 309 20.45 -52.92 -2.15
N PRO A 310 20.34 -52.54 -3.44
CA PRO A 310 20.96 -53.29 -4.53
C PRO A 310 22.48 -53.38 -4.39
N LYS A 311 23.05 -54.52 -4.82
CA LYS A 311 24.50 -54.75 -4.82
C LYS A 311 25.29 -53.69 -5.62
N ARG A 312 24.65 -53.06 -6.63
CA ARG A 312 25.19 -51.99 -7.48
C ARG A 312 25.29 -50.67 -6.72
N THR A 313 24.25 -50.27 -6.00
CA THR A 313 24.22 -49.07 -5.14
C THR A 313 25.35 -49.09 -4.10
N VAL A 314 25.53 -50.22 -3.42
CA VAL A 314 26.64 -50.39 -2.46
C VAL A 314 28.00 -50.29 -3.13
N SER A 315 28.16 -50.80 -4.35
CA SER A 315 29.42 -50.66 -5.09
C SER A 315 29.68 -49.21 -5.52
N TYR A 316 28.65 -48.45 -5.88
CA TYR A 316 28.78 -47.04 -6.28
C TYR A 316 29.13 -46.11 -5.12
N TRP A 317 28.45 -46.24 -3.97
CA TRP A 317 28.78 -45.48 -2.75
C TRP A 317 30.20 -45.77 -2.21
N LEU A 318 30.86 -46.82 -2.70
CA LEU A 318 32.26 -47.15 -2.41
C LEU A 318 33.25 -46.66 -3.49
N LEU A 319 32.76 -46.18 -4.64
CA LEU A 319 33.56 -45.57 -5.72
C LEU A 319 33.68 -44.05 -5.54
N GLU A 320 32.62 -43.36 -5.09
CA GLU A 320 32.63 -41.90 -4.88
C GLU A 320 33.70 -41.43 -3.87
N LYS A 321 34.11 -42.29 -2.92
CA LYS A 321 35.18 -41.99 -1.92
C LYS A 321 36.62 -42.09 -2.46
N ASN A 322 36.81 -42.05 -3.78
CA ASN A 322 38.12 -41.89 -4.41
C ASN A 322 38.39 -40.41 -4.82
N ILE A 323 37.53 -39.46 -4.43
CA ILE A 323 37.86 -38.03 -4.39
C ILE A 323 38.55 -37.75 -3.04
N ASP A 324 39.62 -36.95 -3.05
CA ASP A 324 40.62 -36.93 -1.98
C ASP A 324 40.09 -36.60 -0.59
N SER A 325 40.70 -37.26 0.40
CA SER A 325 40.34 -37.14 1.81
C SER A 325 41.11 -35.99 2.47
N THR A 326 40.54 -34.78 2.48
CA THR A 326 40.80 -33.78 3.55
C THR A 326 39.81 -32.61 3.48
N GLN A 327 38.77 -32.65 4.32
CA GLN A 327 38.32 -31.56 5.20
C GLN A 327 36.98 -31.93 5.85
N ASP A 328 36.97 -31.97 7.18
CA ASP A 328 35.75 -31.75 7.93
C ASP A 328 35.31 -30.29 7.70
N ILE A 329 34.08 -30.08 7.21
CA ILE A 329 33.27 -28.87 7.45
C ILE A 329 31.81 -29.25 7.17
N ALA A 330 30.89 -28.71 7.98
CA ALA A 330 29.47 -28.93 7.81
C ALA A 330 29.00 -28.48 6.41
N VAL A 331 28.16 -29.29 5.76
CA VAL A 331 27.52 -28.94 4.49
C VAL A 331 26.42 -27.88 4.72
N GLN A 332 26.84 -26.66 5.06
CA GLN A 332 26.11 -25.49 4.63
C GLN A 332 26.22 -25.47 3.11
N LYS A 333 25.09 -25.61 2.41
CA LYS A 333 25.07 -25.42 0.96
C LYS A 333 25.56 -24.01 0.67
N GLU A 334 26.74 -23.89 0.08
CA GLU A 334 27.20 -22.61 -0.41
C GLU A 334 26.15 -22.04 -1.37
N ILE A 335 25.55 -20.92 -0.96
CA ILE A 335 24.55 -20.23 -1.78
C ILE A 335 25.26 -19.85 -3.08
N ASN A 336 24.78 -20.36 -4.21
CA ASN A 336 25.34 -20.12 -5.55
C ASN A 336 25.58 -18.60 -5.76
N PRO A 337 26.70 -18.16 -6.37
CA PRO A 337 26.98 -16.73 -6.62
C PRO A 337 25.80 -15.95 -7.23
N ARG A 338 25.05 -16.55 -8.16
CA ARG A 338 23.83 -15.96 -8.76
C ARG A 338 22.73 -15.73 -7.71
N GLN A 339 22.57 -16.68 -6.79
CA GLN A 339 21.61 -16.59 -5.68
C GLN A 339 22.04 -15.56 -4.62
N ARG A 340 23.36 -15.43 -4.34
CA ARG A 340 23.89 -14.35 -3.48
C ARG A 340 23.62 -12.98 -4.09
N LYS A 341 23.86 -12.80 -5.39
CA LYS A 341 23.58 -11.55 -6.13
C LYS A 341 22.09 -11.18 -6.08
N ILE A 342 21.20 -12.15 -6.34
CA ILE A 342 19.74 -11.93 -6.26
C ILE A 342 19.33 -11.56 -4.83
N ASN A 343 19.82 -12.24 -3.80
CA ASN A 343 19.48 -11.92 -2.41
C ASN A 343 19.90 -10.49 -2.05
N LYS A 344 21.12 -10.07 -2.44
CA LYS A 344 21.56 -8.68 -2.25
C LYS A 344 20.62 -7.67 -2.94
N GLN A 345 20.27 -7.89 -4.21
CA GLN A 345 19.32 -7.02 -4.92
C GLN A 345 17.93 -6.95 -4.27
N LYS A 346 17.51 -8.01 -3.55
CA LYS A 346 16.29 -8.01 -2.75
C LYS A 346 16.45 -7.17 -1.47
N GLU A 347 17.56 -7.30 -0.76
CA GLU A 347 17.89 -6.47 0.41
C GLU A 347 17.92 -4.98 0.03
N ASP A 348 18.58 -4.65 -1.09
CA ASP A 348 18.62 -3.30 -1.66
C ASP A 348 17.21 -2.75 -1.98
N LEU A 349 16.30 -3.60 -2.51
CA LEU A 349 14.90 -3.23 -2.73
C LEU A 349 14.11 -3.07 -1.43
N ILE A 350 14.42 -3.84 -0.37
CA ILE A 350 13.79 -3.64 0.95
C ILE A 350 14.21 -2.29 1.54
N LEU A 351 15.46 -1.87 1.37
CA LEU A 351 15.93 -0.54 1.78
C LEU A 351 15.16 0.56 1.04
N PHE A 352 15.02 0.46 -0.30
CA PHE A 352 14.16 1.36 -1.09
C PHE A 352 12.72 1.39 -0.56
N LEU A 353 12.06 0.24 -0.40
CA LEU A 353 10.67 0.15 0.07
C LEU A 353 10.49 0.64 1.52
N ASN A 354 11.56 0.72 2.30
CA ASN A 354 11.55 1.31 3.64
C ASN A 354 11.86 2.80 3.65
N SER A 355 12.56 3.33 2.65
CA SER A 355 12.76 4.78 2.47
C SER A 355 11.49 5.51 1.99
N LEU A 356 10.56 4.81 1.32
CA LEU A 356 9.32 5.40 0.85
C LEU A 356 8.37 5.76 2.01
N PRO A 357 7.66 6.91 1.93
CA PRO A 357 6.70 7.34 2.95
C PRO A 357 5.47 6.42 2.97
N LYS A 358 5.15 5.88 4.15
CA LYS A 358 4.04 4.95 4.38
C LYS A 358 2.96 5.64 5.21
N LEU A 359 1.74 5.64 4.69
CA LEU A 359 0.51 5.93 5.41
C LEU A 359 0.04 4.68 6.17
N GLU A 360 -0.26 4.87 7.44
CA GLU A 360 -0.93 3.86 8.28
C GLU A 360 -2.36 3.62 7.75
N SER A 361 -2.92 2.43 7.99
CA SER A 361 -4.26 2.02 7.51
C SER A 361 -5.43 2.72 8.22
N HIS A 362 -5.24 3.94 8.72
CA HIS A 362 -6.18 4.67 9.59
C HIS A 362 -7.54 4.97 8.93
N TYR A 363 -7.61 4.92 7.60
CA TYR A 363 -8.84 5.03 6.78
C TYR A 363 -9.51 3.67 6.47
N CYS A 364 -8.80 2.56 6.69
CA CYS A 364 -9.25 1.19 6.39
C CYS A 364 -9.24 0.33 7.66
N ARG A 365 -10.33 0.46 8.45
CA ARG A 365 -10.83 -0.38 9.56
C ARG A 365 -9.83 -1.38 10.20
N LYS A 366 -9.78 -1.36 11.54
CA LYS A 366 -9.05 -2.16 12.57
C LYS A 366 -8.57 -3.62 12.30
N SER A 367 -8.79 -4.21 11.13
CA SER A 367 -8.51 -5.60 10.74
C SER A 367 -7.40 -5.76 9.68
N THR A 368 -6.70 -4.71 9.25
CA THR A 368 -5.61 -4.83 8.25
C THR A 368 -4.28 -4.22 8.68
N SER A 369 -3.22 -5.04 8.66
CA SER A 369 -1.82 -4.66 8.88
C SER A 369 -1.12 -4.11 7.62
N LYS A 370 -1.90 -3.66 6.64
CA LYS A 370 -1.41 -3.28 5.31
C LYS A 370 -0.91 -1.84 5.32
N LEU A 371 0.33 -1.63 4.87
CA LEU A 371 0.93 -0.31 4.74
C LEU A 371 0.59 0.24 3.36
N TYR A 372 0.10 1.48 3.29
CA TYR A 372 -0.17 2.15 2.03
C TYR A 372 0.94 3.15 1.76
N LEU A 373 1.43 3.22 0.53
CA LEU A 373 2.25 4.33 0.09
C LEU A 373 1.39 5.58 -0.07
N GLU A 374 1.98 6.77 0.11
CA GLU A 374 1.29 8.03 -0.18
C GLU A 374 0.68 8.02 -1.60
N PRO A 375 -0.48 8.67 -1.83
CA PRO A 375 -1.19 8.72 -3.12
C PRO A 375 -0.50 9.58 -4.19
N VAL A 376 0.82 9.45 -4.33
CA VAL A 376 1.64 10.14 -5.35
C VAL A 376 1.80 9.31 -6.62
N TRP A 377 1.64 7.99 -6.54
CA TRP A 377 1.73 7.07 -7.69
C TRP A 377 0.41 6.36 -7.96
N THR A 378 0.06 6.24 -9.22
CA THR A 378 -1.16 5.59 -9.72
C THR A 378 -0.99 4.09 -9.95
N SER A 379 0.24 3.61 -10.21
CA SER A 379 0.48 2.20 -10.59
C SER A 379 1.82 1.66 -10.10
N LYS A 380 1.92 0.33 -9.93
CA LYS A 380 3.18 -0.35 -9.56
C LYS A 380 4.29 -0.12 -10.59
N LEU A 381 3.92 0.10 -11.86
CA LEU A 381 4.86 0.39 -12.94
C LEU A 381 5.48 1.78 -12.81
N GLU A 382 4.70 2.77 -12.36
CA GLU A 382 5.17 4.12 -12.08
C GLU A 382 6.18 4.12 -10.91
N LEU A 383 5.86 3.41 -9.83
CA LEU A 383 6.79 3.19 -8.72
C LEU A 383 8.04 2.40 -9.13
N TYR A 384 7.91 1.43 -10.05
CA TYR A 384 9.06 0.71 -10.61
C TYR A 384 9.98 1.61 -11.43
N ARG A 385 9.42 2.54 -12.22
CA ARG A 385 10.21 3.54 -12.96
C ARG A 385 11.02 4.40 -12.00
N LEU A 386 10.42 4.86 -10.89
CA LEU A 386 11.12 5.61 -9.85
C LEU A 386 12.27 4.80 -9.21
N TYR A 387 12.01 3.54 -8.82
CA TYR A 387 13.04 2.62 -8.32
C TYR A 387 14.19 2.43 -9.31
N LYS A 388 13.87 2.17 -10.59
CA LYS A 388 14.85 1.87 -11.63
C LYS A 388 15.68 3.08 -12.05
N ASN A 389 15.05 4.23 -12.22
CA ASN A 389 15.64 5.40 -12.86
C ASN A 389 16.29 6.37 -11.87
N ASP A 390 15.74 6.47 -10.65
CA ASP A 390 16.23 7.39 -9.63
C ASP A 390 17.09 6.60 -8.64
N TRP A 391 16.46 5.74 -7.83
CA TRP A 391 17.13 5.07 -6.71
C TRP A 391 18.28 4.15 -7.14
N CYS A 392 18.05 3.28 -8.13
CA CYS A 392 19.10 2.38 -8.63
C CYS A 392 20.25 3.15 -9.30
N THR A 393 19.97 4.25 -9.98
CA THR A 393 20.99 5.07 -10.65
C THR A 393 21.83 5.84 -9.64
N GLU A 394 21.20 6.50 -8.66
CA GLU A 394 21.89 7.24 -7.58
C GLU A 394 22.78 6.32 -6.73
N ASN A 395 22.31 5.10 -6.42
CA ASN A 395 23.04 4.15 -5.58
C ASN A 395 23.97 3.21 -6.36
N ASN A 396 24.11 3.36 -7.68
CA ASN A 396 24.88 2.47 -8.58
C ASN A 396 24.49 0.98 -8.46
N LEU A 397 23.19 0.69 -8.39
CA LEU A 397 22.62 -0.64 -8.20
C LEU A 397 22.02 -1.19 -9.50
N LEU A 398 22.12 -2.51 -9.70
CA LEU A 398 21.42 -3.20 -10.79
C LEU A 398 19.94 -3.45 -10.39
N PRO A 399 18.96 -2.91 -11.13
CA PRO A 399 17.55 -3.06 -10.80
C PRO A 399 17.06 -4.51 -10.96
N LEU A 400 16.12 -4.91 -10.10
CA LEU A 400 15.33 -6.13 -10.28
C LEU A 400 14.36 -6.01 -11.49
N SER A 401 13.85 -7.15 -11.97
CA SER A 401 12.78 -7.14 -12.98
C SER A 401 11.46 -6.60 -12.40
N VAL A 402 10.59 -6.06 -13.26
CA VAL A 402 9.25 -5.56 -12.88
C VAL A 402 8.46 -6.61 -12.09
N ALA A 403 8.56 -7.89 -12.50
CA ALA A 403 7.91 -9.01 -11.84
C ALA A 403 8.46 -9.26 -10.43
N SER A 404 9.79 -9.34 -10.27
CA SER A 404 10.44 -9.51 -8.97
C SER A 404 10.15 -8.35 -8.02
N PHE A 405 10.19 -7.11 -8.54
CA PHE A 405 9.82 -5.90 -7.80
C PHE A 405 8.36 -5.93 -7.33
N SER A 406 7.42 -6.23 -8.23
CA SER A 406 5.99 -6.26 -7.93
C SER A 406 5.63 -7.34 -6.91
N ASN A 407 6.31 -8.49 -6.96
CA ASN A 407 6.20 -9.56 -5.98
C ASN A 407 6.70 -9.10 -4.60
N MET A 408 7.86 -8.45 -4.53
CA MET A 408 8.43 -8.00 -3.25
C MET A 408 7.58 -6.93 -2.56
N ILE A 409 6.92 -6.05 -3.31
CA ILE A 409 5.91 -5.12 -2.74
C ILE A 409 4.77 -5.89 -2.06
N ASP A 410 4.26 -6.94 -2.71
CA ASP A 410 3.19 -7.77 -2.15
C ASP A 410 3.68 -8.59 -0.95
N ASP A 411 4.94 -9.02 -0.93
CA ASP A 411 5.57 -9.75 0.18
C ASP A 411 5.75 -8.84 1.41
N GLN A 412 6.23 -7.61 1.22
CA GLN A 412 6.36 -6.57 2.26
C GLN A 412 5.00 -6.01 2.75
N ASN A 413 3.87 -6.51 2.24
CA ASN A 413 2.51 -6.08 2.57
C ASN A 413 2.25 -4.58 2.29
N ILE A 414 2.94 -4.03 1.29
CA ILE A 414 2.81 -2.65 0.84
C ILE A 414 1.79 -2.60 -0.31
N ALA A 415 0.97 -1.55 -0.34
CA ALA A 415 0.12 -1.23 -1.50
C ALA A 415 0.18 0.24 -1.87
N LEU A 416 -0.12 0.53 -3.13
CA LEU A 416 -0.42 1.88 -3.56
C LEU A 416 -1.83 2.25 -3.09
N PHE A 417 -2.00 3.49 -2.63
CA PHE A 417 -3.32 4.06 -2.40
C PHE A 417 -3.97 4.40 -3.74
N SER A 418 -4.77 3.47 -4.26
CA SER A 418 -5.76 3.79 -5.29
C SER A 418 -7.05 4.21 -4.59
N PRO A 419 -7.61 5.40 -4.89
CA PRO A 419 -9.01 5.65 -4.62
C PRO A 419 -9.81 4.54 -5.29
N LYS A 420 -10.55 3.76 -4.50
CA LYS A 420 -11.53 2.84 -5.05
C LYS A 420 -12.78 3.65 -5.33
N LYS A 421 -13.40 3.44 -6.49
CA LYS A 421 -14.81 3.80 -6.63
C LYS A 421 -15.58 2.91 -5.65
N ASP A 422 -16.44 3.50 -4.82
CA ASP A 422 -17.18 2.75 -3.81
C ASP A 422 -18.26 1.87 -4.44
N GLU A 423 -17.85 0.65 -4.81
CA GLU A 423 -18.79 -0.42 -5.13
C GLU A 423 -19.41 -0.94 -3.83
N CYS A 424 -20.74 -0.97 -3.76
CA CYS A 424 -21.43 -1.48 -2.58
C CYS A 424 -21.12 -2.98 -2.37
N ASP A 425 -20.52 -3.32 -1.22
CA ASP A 425 -20.19 -4.69 -0.81
C ASP A 425 -21.32 -5.69 -1.08
N LYS A 426 -22.57 -5.33 -0.76
CA LYS A 426 -23.76 -6.17 -0.97
C LYS A 426 -24.08 -6.37 -2.46
N CYS A 427 -23.96 -5.34 -3.29
CA CYS A 427 -24.18 -5.46 -4.73
C CYS A 427 -23.09 -6.32 -5.39
N VAL A 428 -21.85 -6.19 -4.96
CA VAL A 428 -20.74 -7.06 -5.43
C VAL A 428 -20.94 -8.48 -4.93
N ALA A 429 -21.37 -8.67 -3.67
CA ALA A 429 -21.68 -9.99 -3.11
C ALA A 429 -22.79 -10.70 -3.90
N HIS A 430 -23.85 -10.00 -4.30
CA HIS A 430 -24.91 -10.57 -5.14
C HIS A 430 -24.39 -10.95 -6.53
N LYS A 431 -23.67 -10.04 -7.21
CA LYS A 431 -23.01 -10.31 -8.51
C LYS A 431 -22.06 -11.50 -8.47
N THR A 432 -21.52 -11.84 -7.30
CA THR A 432 -20.57 -12.96 -7.11
C THR A 432 -21.21 -14.18 -6.43
N GLY A 433 -22.54 -14.23 -6.30
CA GLY A 433 -23.27 -15.37 -5.74
C GLY A 433 -23.12 -15.59 -4.23
N ASN A 434 -22.63 -14.59 -3.49
CA ASN A 434 -22.32 -14.70 -2.05
C ASN A 434 -23.48 -14.26 -1.11
N ILE A 435 -24.57 -13.71 -1.65
CA ILE A 435 -25.81 -13.44 -0.90
C ILE A 435 -27.04 -13.84 -1.71
N SER A 436 -28.15 -14.16 -1.04
CA SER A 436 -29.43 -14.47 -1.69
C SER A 436 -30.05 -13.24 -2.38
N LEU A 437 -30.96 -13.51 -3.32
CA LEU A 437 -31.73 -12.49 -4.01
C LEU A 437 -32.54 -11.64 -3.03
N GLU A 438 -33.19 -12.25 -2.04
CA GLU A 438 -33.97 -11.56 -0.99
C GLU A 438 -33.16 -10.48 -0.25
N ILE A 439 -31.92 -10.79 0.15
CA ILE A 439 -31.03 -9.84 0.85
C ILE A 439 -30.61 -8.69 -0.10
N PHE A 440 -30.49 -8.97 -1.40
CA PHE A 440 -30.16 -7.97 -2.40
C PHE A 440 -31.37 -7.07 -2.74
N GLU A 441 -32.57 -7.63 -2.85
CA GLU A 441 -33.83 -6.91 -3.06
C GLU A 441 -34.13 -5.98 -1.87
N GLU A 442 -34.06 -6.49 -0.63
CA GLU A 442 -34.24 -5.68 0.57
C GLU A 442 -33.22 -4.52 0.63
N HIS A 443 -32.01 -4.74 0.13
CA HIS A 443 -30.98 -3.72 0.00
C HIS A 443 -31.26 -2.69 -1.11
N GLN A 444 -31.84 -3.08 -2.24
CA GLN A 444 -32.32 -2.10 -3.25
C GLN A 444 -33.49 -1.26 -2.70
N VAL A 445 -34.45 -1.88 -2.00
CA VAL A 445 -35.57 -1.15 -1.37
C VAL A 445 -35.05 -0.12 -0.37
N LYS A 446 -34.11 -0.47 0.51
CA LYS A 446 -33.50 0.47 1.48
C LYS A 446 -32.76 1.64 0.81
N LYS A 447 -32.12 1.39 -0.34
CA LYS A 447 -31.46 2.41 -1.17
C LYS A 447 -32.46 3.35 -1.83
N GLU A 448 -33.58 2.83 -2.33
CA GLU A 448 -34.67 3.65 -2.90
C GLU A 448 -35.39 4.47 -1.83
N GLU A 449 -35.66 3.90 -0.66
CA GLU A 449 -36.17 4.60 0.51
C GLU A 449 -35.31 5.82 0.89
N ALA A 450 -33.99 5.65 0.97
CA ALA A 450 -33.06 6.73 1.30
C ALA A 450 -33.06 7.85 0.24
N ARG A 451 -33.16 7.49 -1.05
CA ARG A 451 -33.25 8.44 -2.17
C ARG A 451 -34.57 9.20 -2.16
N ASN A 452 -35.68 8.50 -1.98
CA ASN A 452 -37.02 9.08 -1.95
C ASN A 452 -37.20 10.03 -0.75
N GLU A 453 -36.68 9.67 0.42
CA GLU A 453 -36.65 10.55 1.59
C GLU A 453 -35.84 11.84 1.33
N LYS A 454 -34.66 11.71 0.69
CA LYS A 454 -33.80 12.86 0.37
C LYS A 454 -34.42 13.79 -0.67
N GLN A 455 -35.14 13.24 -1.66
CA GLN A 455 -35.86 14.04 -2.64
C GLN A 455 -37.04 14.79 -1.98
N LYS A 456 -37.82 14.13 -1.10
CA LYS A 456 -38.89 14.78 -0.32
C LYS A 456 -38.36 15.92 0.56
N ASP A 457 -37.27 15.70 1.28
CA ASP A 457 -36.66 16.73 2.13
C ASP A 457 -36.19 17.95 1.30
N LYS A 458 -35.63 17.71 0.12
CA LYS A 458 -35.14 18.74 -0.80
C LYS A 458 -36.28 19.60 -1.37
N GLU A 459 -37.45 19.01 -1.60
CA GLU A 459 -38.66 19.67 -2.08
C GLU A 459 -39.45 20.37 -0.97
N ALA A 460 -39.35 19.92 0.29
CA ALA A 460 -40.09 20.50 1.41
C ALA A 460 -39.75 21.98 1.66
N GLU A 461 -40.73 22.81 1.99
CA GLU A 461 -40.54 24.23 2.30
C GLU A 461 -40.04 24.45 3.75
N ASN A 462 -39.55 25.66 4.05
CA ASN A 462 -39.10 26.12 5.38
C ASN A 462 -38.02 25.27 6.08
N CYS A 463 -37.38 24.34 5.36
CA CYS A 463 -36.23 23.57 5.81
C CYS A 463 -34.95 23.94 5.06
N ASN A 464 -33.80 23.80 5.72
CA ASN A 464 -32.49 23.80 5.08
C ASN A 464 -31.93 22.38 5.04
N VAL A 465 -31.50 21.91 3.87
CA VAL A 465 -31.00 20.54 3.67
C VAL A 465 -29.56 20.57 3.19
N TYR A 466 -28.69 19.93 3.98
CA TYR A 466 -27.25 19.89 3.77
C TYR A 466 -26.77 18.46 3.55
N THR A 467 -25.84 18.25 2.61
CA THR A 467 -25.01 17.03 2.56
C THR A 467 -23.61 17.34 3.06
N MET A 468 -23.04 16.47 3.88
CA MET A 468 -21.71 16.67 4.47
C MET A 468 -20.83 15.42 4.38
N ASP A 469 -19.55 15.64 4.04
CA ASP A 469 -18.55 14.57 3.95
C ASP A 469 -17.10 15.10 4.08
N LEU A 470 -16.18 14.22 4.46
CA LEU A 470 -14.75 14.48 4.55
C LEU A 470 -14.04 14.04 3.26
N GLN A 471 -13.41 14.99 2.56
CA GLN A 471 -12.66 14.70 1.33
C GLN A 471 -11.50 13.72 1.57
N SER A 472 -11.13 12.99 0.50
CA SER A 472 -9.89 12.22 0.40
C SER A 472 -8.66 13.02 0.87
N VAL A 473 -7.65 12.31 1.40
CA VAL A 473 -6.46 12.94 2.01
C VAL A 473 -5.73 13.87 1.05
N LEU A 474 -5.61 15.13 1.44
CA LEU A 474 -4.79 16.14 0.78
C LEU A 474 -3.41 16.18 1.44
N LEU A 475 -2.37 16.59 0.68
CA LEU A 475 -0.98 16.58 1.13
C LEU A 475 -0.29 17.92 0.83
N SER A 476 0.60 18.36 1.73
CA SER A 476 1.41 19.55 1.54
C SER A 476 2.85 19.33 2.03
N PRO A 477 3.89 19.68 1.26
CA PRO A 477 3.83 20.25 -0.08
C PRO A 477 3.47 19.20 -1.15
N LYS A 478 3.02 19.64 -2.32
CA LYS A 478 2.71 18.81 -3.49
C LYS A 478 3.27 19.46 -4.75
N SER A 479 4.20 18.77 -5.41
CA SER A 479 4.80 19.16 -6.69
C SER A 479 5.21 17.91 -7.47
N ASN A 480 5.71 18.09 -8.69
CA ASN A 480 6.17 16.98 -9.56
C ASN A 480 7.66 16.64 -9.35
N VAL A 481 8.33 17.17 -8.32
CA VAL A 481 9.78 16.96 -8.11
C VAL A 481 10.04 15.59 -7.48
N SER A 482 11.04 14.86 -7.99
CA SER A 482 11.29 13.46 -7.61
C SER A 482 11.57 13.25 -6.11
N SER A 483 12.20 14.22 -5.46
CA SER A 483 12.49 14.18 -4.01
C SER A 483 11.24 14.10 -3.13
N LEU A 484 10.07 14.57 -3.60
CA LEU A 484 8.81 14.42 -2.86
C LEU A 484 8.38 12.96 -2.72
N TYR A 485 8.73 12.08 -3.67
CA TYR A 485 8.29 10.68 -3.62
C TYR A 485 8.84 9.90 -2.42
N TYR A 486 9.94 10.37 -1.80
CA TYR A 486 10.66 9.67 -0.73
C TYR A 486 10.47 10.28 0.67
N LYS A 487 9.62 11.29 0.82
CA LYS A 487 9.52 12.10 2.04
C LYS A 487 8.07 12.27 2.48
N THR A 488 7.79 12.03 3.76
CA THR A 488 6.44 12.14 4.31
C THR A 488 5.98 13.60 4.31
N LYS A 489 4.73 13.82 3.88
CA LYS A 489 4.13 15.17 3.80
C LYS A 489 3.24 15.48 5.00
N LEU A 490 2.92 16.76 5.14
CA LEU A 490 1.91 17.24 6.04
C LEU A 490 0.53 16.88 5.48
N ILE A 491 -0.28 16.21 6.28
CA ILE A 491 -1.64 15.81 5.94
C ILE A 491 -2.55 17.03 6.11
N VAL A 492 -3.37 17.27 5.09
CA VAL A 492 -4.39 18.32 5.05
C VAL A 492 -5.75 17.65 4.90
N HIS A 493 -6.71 18.12 5.70
CA HIS A 493 -8.09 17.67 5.73
C HIS A 493 -8.99 18.75 5.13
N ASN A 494 -10.05 18.34 4.43
CA ASN A 494 -11.09 19.23 3.96
C ASN A 494 -12.46 18.59 4.26
N PHE A 495 -13.15 19.10 5.28
CA PHE A 495 -14.54 18.73 5.55
C PHE A 495 -15.48 19.65 4.79
N THR A 496 -16.44 19.08 4.09
CA THR A 496 -17.31 19.81 3.17
C THR A 496 -18.77 19.74 3.60
N VAL A 497 -19.48 20.86 3.49
CA VAL A 497 -20.93 20.95 3.71
C VAL A 497 -21.54 21.63 2.50
N PHE A 498 -22.59 21.06 1.92
CA PHE A 498 -23.22 21.55 0.69
C PHE A 498 -24.73 21.71 0.87
N ASN A 499 -25.25 22.91 0.59
CA ASN A 499 -26.67 23.23 0.66
C ASN A 499 -27.38 22.74 -0.61
N LEU A 500 -28.32 21.80 -0.47
CA LEU A 500 -29.06 21.22 -1.60
C LEU A 500 -30.00 22.21 -2.28
N LYS A 501 -30.41 23.29 -1.61
CA LYS A 501 -31.31 24.32 -2.13
C LYS A 501 -30.53 25.45 -2.78
N THR A 502 -29.77 26.21 -2.00
CA THR A 502 -29.04 27.40 -2.50
C THR A 502 -27.84 27.06 -3.39
N LYS A 503 -27.39 25.79 -3.36
CA LYS A 503 -26.17 25.27 -4.01
C LYS A 503 -24.87 25.84 -3.43
N ASP A 504 -24.92 26.40 -2.24
CA ASP A 504 -23.72 26.87 -1.53
C ASP A 504 -22.89 25.71 -1.03
N GLY A 505 -21.57 25.81 -1.21
CA GLY A 505 -20.60 24.82 -0.78
C GLY A 505 -19.60 25.45 0.17
N TYR A 506 -19.42 24.82 1.32
CA TYR A 506 -18.55 25.24 2.40
C TYR A 506 -17.40 24.23 2.53
N CYS A 507 -16.17 24.71 2.57
CA CYS A 507 -14.97 23.91 2.80
C CYS A 507 -14.31 24.33 4.12
N TYR A 508 -14.02 23.37 4.99
CA TYR A 508 -13.33 23.56 6.25
C TYR A 508 -11.98 22.85 6.16
N ILE A 509 -10.92 23.63 6.03
CA ILE A 509 -9.56 23.13 5.71
C ILE A 509 -8.66 23.30 6.93
N TRP A 510 -7.99 22.23 7.35
CA TRP A 510 -6.97 22.26 8.40
C TRP A 510 -5.88 21.23 8.14
N HIS A 511 -4.70 21.41 8.74
CA HIS A 511 -3.63 20.41 8.69
C HIS A 511 -3.55 19.61 9.99
N GLU A 512 -2.92 18.43 9.96
CA GLU A 512 -2.83 17.50 11.10
C GLU A 512 -2.18 18.10 12.37
N GLY A 513 -1.43 19.20 12.21
CA GLY A 513 -0.83 19.98 13.31
C GLY A 513 -1.77 20.98 13.98
N GLN A 514 -2.97 21.20 13.42
CA GLN A 514 -4.01 22.06 14.00
C GLN A 514 -5.17 21.26 14.59
N GLY A 515 -5.48 20.10 14.00
CA GLY A 515 -6.61 19.27 14.42
C GLY A 515 -6.51 17.85 13.90
N GLY A 516 -6.93 16.88 14.73
CA GLY A 516 -7.04 15.49 14.33
C GLY A 516 -8.33 15.16 13.57
N LEU A 517 -8.74 13.89 13.62
CA LEU A 517 -10.02 13.39 13.11
C LEU A 517 -10.87 12.79 14.25
N THR A 518 -11.18 13.61 15.26
CA THR A 518 -11.98 13.20 16.43
C THR A 518 -13.39 13.77 16.37
N ALA A 519 -14.33 13.20 17.13
CA ALA A 519 -15.71 13.68 17.15
C ALA A 519 -15.83 15.16 17.59
N ASN A 520 -14.93 15.67 18.45
CA ASN A 520 -14.89 17.08 18.85
C ASN A 520 -14.60 18.02 17.65
N ILE A 521 -13.76 17.60 16.70
CA ILE A 521 -13.41 18.38 15.48
C ILE A 521 -14.66 18.60 14.62
N PHE A 522 -15.33 17.51 14.22
CA PHE A 522 -16.55 17.57 13.42
C PHE A 522 -17.68 18.29 14.15
N THR A 523 -17.78 18.12 15.48
CA THR A 523 -18.77 18.83 16.30
C THR A 523 -18.49 20.33 16.35
N SER A 524 -17.24 20.77 16.50
CA SER A 524 -16.86 22.19 16.43
C SER A 524 -17.28 22.81 15.11
N ILE A 525 -16.96 22.14 14.00
CA ILE A 525 -17.27 22.61 12.65
C ILE A 525 -18.79 22.71 12.43
N LEU A 526 -19.56 21.66 12.76
CA LEU A 526 -21.00 21.65 12.53
C LEU A 526 -21.76 22.61 13.45
N TYR A 527 -21.34 22.77 14.72
CA TYR A 527 -21.93 23.73 15.64
C TYR A 527 -21.69 25.17 15.17
N SER A 528 -20.43 25.49 14.81
CA SER A 528 -20.06 26.80 14.27
C SER A 528 -20.78 27.08 12.94
N PHE A 529 -20.88 26.09 12.05
CA PHE A 529 -21.59 26.22 10.77
C PHE A 529 -23.05 26.64 10.97
N VAL A 530 -23.79 25.94 11.83
CA VAL A 530 -25.20 26.26 12.10
C VAL A 530 -25.34 27.62 12.78
N ARG A 531 -24.52 27.90 13.81
CA ARG A 531 -24.55 29.17 14.55
C ARG A 531 -24.23 30.39 13.68
N ASN A 532 -23.25 30.26 12.78
CA ASN A 532 -22.72 31.39 12.04
C ASN A 532 -23.42 31.59 10.68
N HIS A 533 -23.79 30.52 9.97
CA HIS A 533 -24.43 30.62 8.66
C HIS A 533 -25.94 30.41 8.74
N VAL A 534 -26.41 29.39 9.45
CA VAL A 534 -27.84 29.02 9.39
C VAL A 534 -28.72 29.89 10.28
N MET A 535 -28.22 30.29 11.46
CA MET A 535 -28.97 31.17 12.38
C MET A 535 -28.91 32.67 11.99
N GLN A 536 -27.95 33.09 11.17
CA GLN A 536 -27.84 34.49 10.71
C GLN A 536 -28.67 34.77 9.44
N GLU A 537 -28.89 33.77 8.60
CA GLU A 537 -29.47 33.97 7.26
C GLU A 537 -31.02 34.05 7.22
N ASN A 538 -31.76 33.51 8.20
CA ASN A 538 -33.23 33.46 8.13
C ASN A 538 -33.96 33.31 9.49
N GLU A 539 -34.90 34.23 9.80
CA GLU A 539 -35.89 34.03 10.87
C GLU A 539 -36.97 32.98 10.52
N ALA A 540 -37.09 32.59 9.25
CA ALA A 540 -38.15 31.70 8.75
C ALA A 540 -37.81 30.19 8.76
N VAL A 541 -36.57 29.79 9.11
CA VAL A 541 -36.14 28.38 9.04
C VAL A 541 -36.54 27.64 10.32
N SER A 542 -37.57 26.79 10.22
CA SER A 542 -38.02 25.97 11.35
C SER A 542 -37.27 24.65 11.51
N LYS A 543 -36.56 24.21 10.45
CA LYS A 543 -35.98 22.87 10.36
C LYS A 543 -34.63 22.84 9.62
N ILE A 544 -33.64 22.14 10.18
CA ILE A 544 -32.36 21.83 9.52
C ILE A 544 -32.25 20.32 9.34
N ILE A 545 -31.74 19.87 8.19
CA ILE A 545 -31.55 18.45 7.87
C ILE A 545 -30.13 18.23 7.35
N PHE A 546 -29.35 17.39 8.05
CA PHE A 546 -28.03 16.95 7.64
C PHE A 546 -28.07 15.53 7.11
N TYR A 547 -27.60 15.34 5.87
CA TYR A 547 -27.31 14.05 5.27
C TYR A 547 -25.81 13.77 5.32
N SER A 548 -25.42 12.61 5.85
CA SER A 548 -24.01 12.22 5.89
C SER A 548 -23.78 10.74 5.64
N ASP A 549 -22.49 10.41 5.50
CA ASP A 549 -21.95 9.09 5.73
C ASP A 549 -22.35 8.52 7.12
N GLY A 550 -22.09 7.22 7.30
CA GLY A 550 -22.39 6.50 8.53
C GLY A 550 -21.24 6.35 9.53
N CYS A 551 -20.12 7.10 9.45
CA CYS A 551 -19.01 6.87 10.37
C CYS A 551 -19.39 7.25 11.79
N SER A 552 -19.31 6.27 12.70
CA SER A 552 -19.39 6.52 14.13
C SER A 552 -18.27 7.43 14.65
N CYS A 553 -17.15 7.47 13.93
CA CYS A 553 -15.99 8.31 14.26
C CYS A 553 -16.23 9.82 14.07
N GLN A 554 -17.05 10.20 13.07
CA GLN A 554 -17.29 11.59 12.69
C GLN A 554 -18.72 12.01 13.04
N ASN A 555 -19.68 11.38 12.37
CA ASN A 555 -21.05 11.85 12.24
C ASN A 555 -22.05 11.08 13.12
N ARG A 556 -21.77 9.80 13.44
CA ARG A 556 -22.73 8.92 14.13
C ARG A 556 -22.29 8.56 15.56
N ASN A 557 -22.20 9.57 16.42
CA ASN A 557 -21.82 9.41 17.84
C ASN A 557 -22.68 10.24 18.79
N ALA A 558 -22.57 9.92 20.08
CA ALA A 558 -23.32 10.53 21.15
C ALA A 558 -22.84 11.95 21.51
N LEU A 559 -21.59 12.30 21.18
CA LEU A 559 -21.03 13.65 21.40
C LEU A 559 -21.70 14.66 20.46
N LEU A 560 -21.61 14.43 19.14
CA LEU A 560 -22.30 15.27 18.15
C LEU A 560 -23.81 15.29 18.38
N SER A 561 -24.42 14.14 18.73
CA SER A 561 -25.85 14.09 19.07
C SER A 561 -26.23 14.93 20.30
N SER A 562 -25.34 15.02 21.29
CA SER A 562 -25.56 15.88 22.47
C SER A 562 -25.42 17.36 22.11
N ALA A 563 -24.42 17.70 21.28
CA ALA A 563 -24.19 19.06 20.83
C ALA A 563 -25.29 19.58 19.90
N LEU A 564 -25.79 18.75 18.97
CA LEU A 564 -26.95 19.08 18.12
C LEU A 564 -28.25 19.21 18.92
N LEU A 565 -28.43 18.46 20.01
CA LEU A 565 -29.55 18.68 20.92
C LEU A 565 -29.43 20.05 21.61
N ASN A 566 -28.28 20.35 22.21
CA ASN A 566 -28.06 21.65 22.87
C ASN A 566 -28.30 22.82 21.90
N LEU A 567 -27.77 22.71 20.69
CA LEU A 567 -27.95 23.69 19.61
C LEU A 567 -29.41 23.83 19.16
N SER A 568 -30.17 22.74 19.12
CA SER A 568 -31.62 22.77 18.83
C SER A 568 -32.41 23.49 19.95
N GLN A 569 -31.99 23.35 21.21
CA GLN A 569 -32.58 24.06 22.34
C GLN A 569 -32.18 25.55 22.38
N GLU A 570 -30.93 25.88 22.07
CA GLU A 570 -30.41 27.26 21.99
C GLU A 570 -31.08 28.05 20.85
N SER A 571 -31.09 27.48 19.63
CA SER A 571 -31.65 28.11 18.43
C SER A 571 -33.18 28.04 18.33
N LYS A 572 -33.82 27.13 19.08
CA LYS A 572 -35.24 26.73 18.92
C LYS A 572 -35.58 26.14 17.54
N ILE A 573 -34.58 25.73 16.76
CA ILE A 573 -34.75 25.09 15.44
C ILE A 573 -34.72 23.57 15.60
N GLN A 574 -35.61 22.84 14.92
CA GLN A 574 -35.57 21.37 14.90
C GLN A 574 -34.44 20.88 13.97
N ILE A 575 -33.55 20.02 14.47
CA ILE A 575 -32.43 19.47 13.68
C ILE A 575 -32.67 17.98 13.41
N GLU A 576 -32.55 17.55 12.17
CA GLU A 576 -32.54 16.14 11.78
C GLU A 576 -31.17 15.75 11.22
N GLN A 577 -30.66 14.59 11.63
CA GLN A 577 -29.48 13.95 11.02
C GLN A 577 -29.91 12.63 10.40
N LYS A 578 -29.79 12.51 9.07
CA LYS A 578 -30.17 11.34 8.28
C LYS A 578 -28.91 10.71 7.68
N TYR A 579 -28.84 9.38 7.72
CA TYR A 579 -27.68 8.64 7.25
C TYR A 579 -28.02 7.76 6.05
N LEU A 580 -27.19 7.80 5.01
CA LEU A 580 -27.36 7.02 3.80
C LEU A 580 -26.90 5.56 3.94
N GLU A 581 -27.35 4.70 3.03
CA GLU A 581 -26.91 3.30 2.94
C GLU A 581 -25.47 3.18 2.44
N LYS A 582 -24.70 2.26 3.05
CA LYS A 582 -23.27 2.08 2.78
C LYS A 582 -23.03 1.62 1.33
N GLY A 583 -22.13 2.31 0.62
CA GLY A 583 -21.83 2.06 -0.79
C GLY A 583 -22.89 2.58 -1.77
N HIS A 584 -23.90 3.31 -1.28
CA HIS A 584 -24.88 4.05 -2.08
C HIS A 584 -24.98 5.53 -1.65
N THR A 585 -23.90 6.03 -1.06
CA THR A 585 -23.66 7.40 -0.60
C THR A 585 -23.40 8.35 -1.78
N GLN A 586 -24.31 8.43 -2.76
CA GLN A 586 -24.24 9.49 -3.77
C GLN A 586 -24.62 10.82 -3.12
N MET A 587 -23.62 11.67 -2.89
CA MET A 587 -23.78 12.94 -2.19
C MET A 587 -23.32 14.11 -3.08
N GLU A 588 -23.99 15.25 -2.95
CA GLU A 588 -23.68 16.43 -3.75
C GLU A 588 -22.34 17.06 -3.33
N CYS A 589 -21.85 16.78 -2.12
CA CYS A 589 -20.47 17.10 -1.72
C CYS A 589 -19.41 16.34 -2.54
N ASP A 590 -19.69 15.13 -3.06
CA ASP A 590 -18.79 14.40 -3.97
C ASP A 590 -18.48 15.23 -5.23
N SER A 591 -19.43 16.07 -5.65
CA SER A 591 -19.26 17.00 -6.78
C SER A 591 -18.31 18.17 -6.43
N MET A 592 -18.26 18.59 -5.16
CA MET A 592 -17.27 19.55 -4.67
C MET A 592 -15.88 18.93 -4.72
N HIS A 593 -15.71 17.72 -4.16
CA HIS A 593 -14.42 17.02 -4.18
C HIS A 593 -13.95 16.81 -5.62
N SER A 594 -14.82 16.34 -6.51
CA SER A 594 -14.53 16.15 -7.94
C SER A 594 -14.11 17.44 -8.66
N SER A 595 -14.63 18.59 -8.23
CA SER A 595 -14.28 19.91 -8.80
C SER A 595 -12.93 20.40 -8.26
N ILE A 596 -12.71 20.26 -6.94
CA ILE A 596 -11.45 20.59 -6.26
C ILE A 596 -10.31 19.71 -6.80
N GLU A 597 -10.51 18.40 -6.90
CA GLU A 597 -9.54 17.45 -7.45
C GLU A 597 -9.18 17.77 -8.91
N ARG A 598 -10.15 18.22 -9.71
CA ARG A 598 -9.90 18.66 -11.09
C ARG A 598 -9.01 19.91 -11.12
N LYS A 599 -9.27 20.90 -10.24
CA LYS A 599 -8.46 22.12 -10.10
C LYS A 599 -7.06 21.84 -9.51
N LEU A 600 -6.92 20.79 -8.70
CA LEU A 600 -5.66 20.30 -8.14
C LEU A 600 -4.76 19.54 -9.14
N LYS A 601 -5.24 19.21 -10.34
CA LYS A 601 -4.40 18.58 -11.37
C LYS A 601 -3.39 19.60 -11.89
N LYS A 602 -2.10 19.25 -11.85
CA LYS A 602 -0.95 20.08 -12.28
C LYS A 602 -0.69 21.37 -11.47
N LYS A 603 -1.50 21.72 -10.45
CA LYS A 603 -1.15 22.79 -9.51
C LYS A 603 -0.07 22.34 -8.51
N ILE A 604 0.87 23.23 -8.22
CA ILE A 604 1.84 23.10 -7.13
C ILE A 604 1.18 23.63 -5.84
N ILE A 605 1.33 22.92 -4.75
CA ILE A 605 0.95 23.31 -3.39
C ILE A 605 2.25 23.43 -2.58
N ASN A 606 2.58 24.62 -2.11
CA ASN A 606 3.74 24.86 -1.27
C ASN A 606 3.36 24.77 0.21
N VAL A 607 2.18 25.24 0.60
CA VAL A 607 1.67 25.23 1.98
C VAL A 607 0.19 24.84 2.05
N PRO A 608 -0.35 24.40 3.20
CA PRO A 608 -1.77 24.05 3.31
C PRO A 608 -2.73 25.20 2.98
N ALA A 609 -2.31 26.47 3.20
CA ALA A 609 -3.09 27.64 2.84
C ALA A 609 -3.37 27.77 1.33
N ASP A 610 -2.50 27.22 0.45
CA ASP A 610 -2.73 27.25 -1.00
C ASP A 610 -4.00 26.47 -1.39
N TYR A 611 -4.46 25.52 -0.57
CA TYR A 611 -5.74 24.84 -0.79
C TYR A 611 -6.96 25.78 -0.68
N VAL A 612 -6.83 26.93 -0.01
CA VAL A 612 -7.93 27.91 0.12
C VAL A 612 -8.29 28.48 -1.26
N GLU A 613 -7.31 29.02 -1.97
CA GLU A 613 -7.48 29.56 -3.34
C GLU A 613 -7.92 28.47 -4.32
N VAL A 614 -7.41 27.24 -4.17
CA VAL A 614 -7.83 26.10 -4.99
C VAL A 614 -9.30 25.75 -4.77
N CYS A 615 -9.77 25.70 -3.52
CA CYS A 615 -11.16 25.40 -3.20
C CYS A 615 -12.10 26.53 -3.65
N GLN A 616 -11.76 27.80 -3.39
CA GLN A 616 -12.54 28.95 -3.87
C GLN A 616 -12.68 28.93 -5.40
N SER A 617 -11.59 28.71 -6.13
CA SER A 617 -11.54 28.70 -7.60
C SER A 617 -11.91 27.36 -8.27
N ALA A 618 -12.34 26.36 -7.49
CA ALA A 618 -12.76 25.04 -8.00
C ALA A 618 -14.10 25.09 -8.75
N ARG A 619 -14.98 26.02 -8.39
CA ARG A 619 -16.29 26.25 -9.02
C ARG A 619 -16.55 27.75 -9.12
N LEU A 620 -16.91 28.25 -10.30
CA LEU A 620 -17.33 29.64 -10.47
C LEU A 620 -18.86 29.79 -10.41
N ASN A 621 -19.60 28.92 -11.11
CA ASN A 621 -21.06 28.98 -11.20
C ASN A 621 -21.73 27.92 -10.30
N PRO A 622 -22.83 28.24 -9.58
CA PRO A 622 -23.47 29.54 -9.50
C PRO A 622 -22.71 30.56 -8.64
N ARG A 623 -21.86 30.10 -7.72
CA ARG A 623 -20.89 30.94 -6.98
C ARG A 623 -19.69 30.12 -6.46
N PRO A 624 -18.55 30.77 -6.15
CA PRO A 624 -17.42 30.16 -5.45
C PRO A 624 -17.78 29.39 -4.18
N TYR A 625 -16.90 28.47 -3.77
CA TYR A 625 -17.04 27.83 -2.45
C TYR A 625 -16.57 28.79 -1.35
N ILE A 626 -17.29 28.80 -0.23
CA ILE A 626 -16.92 29.52 0.99
C ILE A 626 -15.90 28.65 1.71
N VAL A 627 -14.70 29.18 1.98
CA VAL A 627 -13.59 28.39 2.52
C VAL A 627 -13.10 28.96 3.84
N ASN A 628 -13.21 28.16 4.88
CA ASN A 628 -12.72 28.44 6.22
C ASN A 628 -11.41 27.66 6.44
N TYR A 629 -10.30 28.37 6.65
CA TYR A 629 -9.02 27.78 7.02
C TYR A 629 -8.89 27.81 8.55
N LEU A 630 -8.80 26.63 9.18
CA LEU A 630 -8.92 26.47 10.62
C LEU A 630 -7.57 26.18 11.28
N ASP A 631 -7.38 26.77 12.46
CA ASP A 631 -6.27 26.48 13.37
C ASP A 631 -6.74 25.72 14.62
N TYR A 632 -5.80 25.42 15.52
CA TYR A 632 -6.09 24.71 16.77
C TYR A 632 -7.05 25.46 17.71
N THR A 633 -7.14 26.80 17.59
CA THR A 633 -7.93 27.66 18.49
C THR A 633 -9.44 27.57 18.22
N PHE A 634 -9.81 27.22 16.99
CA PHE A 634 -11.19 27.02 16.54
C PHE A 634 -11.86 25.81 17.22
N PHE A 635 -11.09 24.77 17.57
CA PHE A 635 -11.64 23.52 18.08
C PHE A 635 -11.96 23.60 19.57
N LYS A 636 -13.16 23.16 19.95
CA LYS A 636 -13.69 23.16 21.32
C LYS A 636 -13.91 21.74 21.84
N ASN A 637 -13.83 21.56 23.15
CA ASN A 637 -14.17 20.27 23.80
C ASN A 637 -15.65 20.24 24.24
N PHE A 638 -16.43 19.34 23.65
CA PHE A 638 -17.86 19.14 23.88
C PHE A 638 -18.19 18.08 24.96
N GLU A 639 -17.20 17.47 25.61
CA GLU A 639 -17.43 16.47 26.68
C GLU A 639 -18.25 17.05 27.83
N SER A 640 -18.10 18.35 28.12
CA SER A 640 -18.94 19.11 29.06
C SER A 640 -20.41 19.09 28.64
N MET A 641 -20.73 19.31 27.36
CA MET A 641 -22.09 19.23 26.79
C MET A 641 -22.65 17.81 26.67
N GLN A 642 -21.83 16.75 26.78
CA GLN A 642 -22.30 15.40 26.46
C GLN A 642 -23.39 14.89 27.45
N VAL A 643 -24.66 14.96 27.04
CA VAL A 643 -25.85 14.49 27.79
C VAL A 643 -26.17 13.02 27.52
N LEU A 644 -25.70 12.48 26.38
CA LEU A 644 -25.88 11.09 25.97
C LEU A 644 -24.58 10.28 26.18
N ASN A 645 -24.66 9.18 26.93
CA ASN A 645 -23.58 8.20 27.00
C ASN A 645 -23.50 7.32 25.73
N SER A 646 -24.63 7.14 25.04
CA SER A 646 -24.74 6.33 23.82
C SER A 646 -25.99 6.73 23.04
N ILE A 647 -25.97 6.50 21.73
CA ILE A 647 -27.13 6.61 20.83
C ILE A 647 -27.68 5.25 20.41
N ARG A 648 -27.22 4.15 21.02
CA ARG A 648 -27.69 2.79 20.69
C ARG A 648 -29.16 2.62 21.10
N PRO A 649 -30.08 2.28 20.17
CA PRO A 649 -31.48 2.04 20.53
C PRO A 649 -31.64 0.73 21.31
N GLY A 650 -30.95 -0.32 20.88
CA GLY A 650 -30.99 -1.64 21.50
C GLY A 650 -30.25 -1.75 22.84
N ARG A 651 -30.70 -2.67 23.70
CA ARG A 651 -30.05 -3.02 24.98
C ARG A 651 -29.52 -4.44 25.02
N THR A 652 -30.14 -5.37 24.30
CA THR A 652 -29.81 -6.80 24.27
C THR A 652 -29.07 -7.20 22.99
N THR A 653 -28.68 -8.47 22.91
CA THR A 653 -28.09 -9.06 21.70
C THR A 653 -29.19 -9.39 20.71
N GLY A 654 -29.13 -8.82 19.50
CA GLY A 654 -30.17 -8.92 18.48
C GLY A 654 -30.95 -7.62 18.27
N ASP A 655 -30.99 -6.73 19.27
CA ASP A 655 -31.56 -5.39 19.10
C ASP A 655 -30.71 -4.50 18.17
N ALA A 656 -31.37 -3.56 17.50
CA ALA A 656 -30.77 -2.56 16.64
C ALA A 656 -29.60 -1.81 17.30
N VAL A 657 -28.47 -1.73 16.59
CA VAL A 657 -27.25 -1.05 17.01
C VAL A 657 -27.11 0.32 16.36
N VAL A 658 -26.08 1.07 16.75
CA VAL A 658 -25.80 2.43 16.22
C VAL A 658 -25.67 2.44 14.69
N THR A 659 -25.15 1.37 14.08
CA THR A 659 -25.02 1.28 12.60
C THR A 659 -26.35 1.12 11.86
N ASP A 660 -27.44 0.83 12.57
CA ASP A 660 -28.75 0.55 11.98
C ASP A 660 -29.66 1.78 11.96
N ILE A 661 -29.32 2.80 12.78
CA ILE A 661 -29.97 4.11 12.74
C ILE A 661 -29.88 4.71 11.33
N ARG A 662 -30.98 5.26 10.83
CA ARG A 662 -31.08 6.01 9.55
C ARG A 662 -31.54 7.45 9.73
N GLY A 663 -32.13 7.78 10.88
CA GLY A 663 -32.46 9.15 11.27
C GLY A 663 -32.34 9.36 12.77
N LEU A 664 -31.84 10.53 13.17
CA LEU A 664 -32.00 11.13 14.48
C LEU A 664 -32.68 12.49 14.29
N ARG A 665 -33.60 12.84 15.20
CA ARG A 665 -34.25 14.15 15.28
C ARG A 665 -34.03 14.71 16.67
N TYR A 666 -33.51 15.92 16.73
CA TYR A 666 -33.30 16.72 17.91
C TYR A 666 -34.35 17.83 17.92
N SER A 667 -35.07 17.94 19.03
CA SER A 667 -36.18 18.86 19.18
C SER A 667 -35.86 19.92 20.24
N PRO A 668 -36.36 21.17 20.09
CA PRO A 668 -36.15 22.24 21.08
C PRO A 668 -36.65 21.96 22.50
N ASP A 669 -37.55 20.99 22.67
CA ASP A 669 -38.04 20.52 23.97
C ASP A 669 -37.03 19.64 24.74
N GLY A 670 -35.88 19.31 24.12
CA GLY A 670 -34.88 18.40 24.67
C GLY A 670 -35.13 16.91 24.36
N SER A 671 -36.13 16.58 23.54
CA SER A 671 -36.36 15.20 23.10
C SER A 671 -35.45 14.80 21.93
N ILE A 672 -35.12 13.50 21.89
CA ILE A 672 -34.43 12.88 20.75
C ILE A 672 -35.27 11.72 20.25
N MET A 673 -35.59 11.74 18.96
CA MET A 673 -36.29 10.67 18.25
C MET A 673 -35.34 9.99 17.26
N PHE A 674 -35.60 8.73 16.91
CA PHE A 674 -34.82 7.95 15.96
C PHE A 674 -35.69 7.18 14.94
N LYS A 675 -35.07 6.77 13.83
CA LYS A 675 -35.59 5.83 12.83
C LYS A 675 -34.57 4.74 12.49
N ILE A 676 -35.03 3.52 12.20
CA ILE A 676 -34.18 2.43 11.68
C ILE A 676 -34.32 2.34 10.15
N ARG A 677 -35.49 2.64 9.58
CA ARG A 677 -35.67 2.86 8.14
C ARG A 677 -36.23 4.25 7.86
N HIS A 678 -35.92 4.82 6.70
CA HIS A 678 -36.41 6.16 6.33
C HIS A 678 -37.94 6.31 6.34
N PRO A 679 -38.76 5.37 5.81
CA PRO A 679 -40.22 5.53 5.80
C PRO A 679 -40.90 5.27 7.17
N GLU A 680 -40.18 4.73 8.17
CA GLU A 680 -40.78 4.48 9.49
C GLU A 680 -41.17 5.78 10.20
N GLU A 681 -42.10 5.70 11.14
CA GLU A 681 -42.39 6.80 12.06
C GLU A 681 -41.26 7.01 13.07
N TRP A 682 -41.14 8.25 13.55
CA TRP A 682 -40.16 8.64 14.55
C TRP A 682 -40.50 8.03 15.92
N LYS A 683 -39.55 7.30 16.52
CA LYS A 683 -39.69 6.69 17.85
C LYS A 683 -38.80 7.39 18.88
N PRO A 684 -39.19 7.51 20.15
CA PRO A 684 -38.34 8.12 21.18
C PRO A 684 -37.08 7.29 21.41
N LEU A 685 -35.91 7.92 21.44
CA LEU A 685 -34.65 7.23 21.67
C LEU A 685 -34.63 6.67 23.11
N PRO A 686 -34.48 5.34 23.33
CA PRO A 686 -34.64 4.70 24.63
C PRO A 686 -33.41 4.85 25.55
N CYS A 687 -32.73 6.00 25.47
CA CYS A 687 -31.55 6.38 26.24
C CYS A 687 -31.91 7.43 27.29
N ARG A 688 -31.39 7.29 28.51
CA ARG A 688 -31.61 8.27 29.59
C ARG A 688 -30.66 9.46 29.39
N LEU A 689 -31.22 10.62 29.07
CA LEU A 689 -30.48 11.90 29.07
C LEU A 689 -30.02 12.25 30.49
N ASN A 690 -28.78 12.74 30.62
CA ASN A 690 -28.26 13.21 31.90
C ASN A 690 -28.83 14.60 32.26
N LYS A 691 -29.94 14.61 33.01
CA LYS A 691 -30.65 15.83 33.44
C LYS A 691 -29.82 16.80 34.30
N ASN A 692 -28.66 16.39 34.81
CA ASN A 692 -27.80 17.24 35.64
C ASN A 692 -26.92 18.19 34.80
N LYS A 693 -26.90 18.04 33.47
CA LYS A 693 -26.22 18.96 32.56
C LYS A 693 -27.25 19.93 31.98
N THR A 694 -27.01 21.22 32.17
CA THR A 694 -27.78 22.31 31.56
C THR A 694 -27.33 22.56 30.13
N VAL A 695 -28.15 23.28 29.37
CA VAL A 695 -27.74 23.99 28.15
C VAL A 695 -26.48 24.80 28.46
N LEU A 696 -25.39 24.57 27.72
CA LEU A 696 -24.14 25.32 27.84
C LEU A 696 -23.99 26.21 26.60
N SER A 697 -23.62 27.47 26.80
CA SER A 697 -23.22 28.34 25.69
C SER A 697 -21.93 27.81 25.06
N TYR A 698 -21.85 27.87 23.73
CA TYR A 698 -20.63 27.53 22.97
C TYR A 698 -19.41 28.35 23.42
N ASP A 699 -19.60 29.62 23.79
CA ASP A 699 -18.49 30.51 24.16
C ASP A 699 -17.88 30.14 25.51
N ALA A 700 -18.65 29.46 26.37
CA ALA A 700 -18.18 28.91 27.64
C ALA A 700 -17.44 27.56 27.51
N LEU A 701 -17.31 27.02 26.29
CA LEU A 701 -16.56 25.77 26.07
C LEU A 701 -15.04 25.97 26.18
N PRO A 702 -14.32 25.08 26.89
CA PRO A 702 -12.87 25.03 26.83
C PRO A 702 -12.41 24.66 25.40
N GLN A 703 -11.21 25.11 25.05
CA GLN A 703 -10.57 24.68 23.80
C GLN A 703 -10.26 23.18 23.83
N LEU A 704 -10.19 22.57 22.66
CA LEU A 704 -9.78 21.17 22.50
C LEU A 704 -8.26 21.00 22.62
N TYR A 705 -7.52 22.06 22.26
CA TYR A 705 -6.06 22.10 22.24
C TYR A 705 -5.59 23.46 22.80
N ASP A 706 -4.63 23.44 23.72
CA ASP A 706 -4.00 24.66 24.25
C ASP A 706 -2.89 25.20 23.32
N ALA A 707 -2.39 24.35 22.42
CA ALA A 707 -1.29 24.63 21.49
C ALA A 707 -1.39 23.75 20.23
N PRO A 708 -0.66 24.07 19.13
CA PRO A 708 -0.57 23.22 17.94
C PRO A 708 -0.08 21.79 18.26
N ILE A 709 -0.69 20.81 17.59
CA ILE A 709 -0.41 19.38 17.78
C ILE A 709 1.00 19.08 17.22
N PRO A 710 1.92 18.51 18.02
CA PRO A 710 3.27 18.21 17.55
C PRO A 710 3.29 17.03 16.58
N ILE A 711 3.94 17.20 15.43
CA ILE A 711 4.13 16.13 14.44
C ILE A 711 5.30 15.20 14.82
N LYS A 712 5.28 13.96 14.30
CA LYS A 712 6.39 12.99 14.50
C LYS A 712 7.71 13.60 13.97
N LYS A 713 8.80 13.49 14.74
CA LYS A 713 10.14 14.00 14.40
C LYS A 713 10.61 13.68 12.99
N GLU A 714 10.41 12.43 12.57
CA GLU A 714 10.76 11.96 11.22
C GLU A 714 10.01 12.72 10.13
N LYS A 715 8.72 13.03 10.34
CA LYS A 715 7.92 13.85 9.42
C LYS A 715 8.41 15.30 9.43
N PHE A 716 8.75 15.87 10.58
CA PHE A 716 9.34 17.21 10.63
C PHE A 716 10.65 17.28 9.82
N GLN A 717 11.58 16.34 10.03
CA GLN A 717 12.83 16.28 9.25
C GLN A 717 12.56 16.11 7.75
N HIS A 718 11.61 15.26 7.36
CA HIS A 718 11.23 15.13 5.96
C HIS A 718 10.67 16.41 5.35
N LEU A 719 9.87 17.18 6.10
CA LEU A 719 9.40 18.50 5.66
C LEU A 719 10.57 19.51 5.57
N MET A 720 11.54 19.46 6.48
CA MET A 720 12.76 20.27 6.41
C MET A 720 13.58 19.98 5.15
N ASP A 721 13.79 18.71 4.82
CA ASP A 721 14.50 18.27 3.61
C ASP A 721 13.77 18.76 2.34
N LEU A 722 12.42 18.71 2.35
CA LEU A 722 11.59 19.13 1.21
C LEU A 722 11.62 20.64 0.95
N LYS A 723 12.01 21.48 1.91
CA LYS A 723 12.13 22.95 1.71
C LYS A 723 13.00 23.32 0.50
N LEU A 724 14.01 22.51 0.15
CA LEU A 724 14.84 22.71 -1.04
C LEU A 724 14.05 22.71 -2.36
N SER A 725 12.87 22.11 -2.40
CA SER A 725 11.96 22.09 -3.55
C SER A 725 10.84 23.14 -3.49
N LEU A 726 10.83 24.00 -2.47
CA LEU A 726 9.81 25.03 -2.23
C LEU A 726 10.39 26.44 -2.37
N LYS A 727 9.56 27.42 -2.74
CA LYS A 727 9.97 28.84 -2.69
C LYS A 727 10.32 29.23 -1.25
N LYS A 728 11.36 30.05 -1.09
CA LYS A 728 11.93 30.45 0.22
C LYS A 728 10.89 31.06 1.15
N ASP A 729 9.94 31.82 0.60
CA ASP A 729 8.91 32.53 1.36
C ASP A 729 8.02 31.59 2.19
N TYR A 730 7.88 30.32 1.77
CA TYR A 730 7.11 29.30 2.48
C TYR A 730 7.90 28.53 3.54
N HIS A 731 9.22 28.73 3.65
CA HIS A 731 10.07 27.95 4.57
C HIS A 731 9.68 28.20 6.03
N ALA A 732 9.37 29.45 6.38
CA ALA A 732 8.99 29.87 7.72
C ALA A 732 7.76 29.12 8.27
N PHE A 733 6.79 28.76 7.41
CA PHE A 733 5.64 27.94 7.81
C PHE A 733 6.11 26.57 8.35
N TYR A 734 6.96 25.87 7.59
CA TYR A 734 7.47 24.56 7.99
C TYR A 734 8.39 24.65 9.21
N ASP A 735 9.19 25.72 9.31
CA ASP A 735 10.08 25.95 10.45
C ASP A 735 9.32 26.19 11.76
N SER A 736 8.09 26.70 11.68
CA SER A 736 7.21 26.93 12.84
C SER A 736 6.47 25.69 13.36
N LEU A 737 6.57 24.54 12.68
CA LEU A 737 5.80 23.35 13.05
C LEU A 737 6.31 22.70 14.35
N SER A 738 5.41 22.64 15.34
CA SER A 738 5.60 21.88 16.59
C SER A 738 5.91 20.40 16.30
N HIS A 739 6.89 19.82 17.00
CA HIS A 739 7.35 18.45 16.78
C HIS A 739 7.90 17.80 18.05
N LEU A 740 7.87 16.45 18.08
CA LEU A 740 8.36 15.61 19.20
C LEU A 740 9.86 15.25 19.06
#